data_AF-A0A1U8IAT2-F1
#
_entry.id   AF-A0A1U8IAT2-F1
#
_cell.length_a   1.000
_cell.length_b   1.000
_cell.length_c   1.000
_cell.angle_alpha   90.00
_cell.angle_beta   90.00
_cell.angle_gamma   90.00
#
_symmetry.space_group_name_H-M   'P 1'
#
loop_
_entity.id
_entity.type
_entity.pdbx_description
1 polymer ?
#
loop_
_entity_poly.entity_id
_entity_poly.type
_entity_poly.pdbx_seq_one_letter_code
_entity_poly.pdbx_strand_id
1 'polypeptide(L)'
;MDSSTCCCRCHLLNRSESTTFSLIVNETSRRKSFIESSVKTARLYGFHGLDLYGFEPTNGTSLGTFLDEWRAEVASESRNTGNTRLLLTMSACRLPIVNSVSYPIESAKRNLDWVNIEAYDYYVPTLDRFPGFHAALYDPLGRANTDDGIKEWLKRGFPADKLVLGLPYHGYAWILGNSSFDGINLAASGPYLTVDGSLGYAFIKYIILQVGYGVGAVYNSTYVVNYLKIGWNIWINFDDVEAVKAKVSYAKVKGLLGYNAFQLSNDDNWVLSQAAYGIGTTQPKKRQLLVIVLVTVAAMVILIMALIYDLQHKVFKSQGLLGALKMSVYLVRTKISAERKQENGDPNLQAFTFATIKVATNNFSNENKLGEGGYGPVYKGELSNGQEVAVKRLSRSSNQGLEEFKNEVNLTAKLQHVNLVRVLGICTENEEKMLVYEFMLNKSLDFYLYDPFKRHMLDWRKRVSIIEGVTQGLLYLQEYSNYTIIHRDIKASNILLDSEMNPKISDFGMAKFFKKDELEANTNRIVGTYGYVPPEYVKKGIYSTKYDVYSFGVLLLQIISGKRNSSLYGCHENLNLLEYAYELWKQGRGAEFSDASLDDSFSSCKLITCMQLELLCVQENPADRPSMVEVFTILKNKSSVAISVPKQPACRIN
;
A
#
# COMPACT_ATOMS: atom_id res chain seq x y z
N MET A 1 -23.78 5.16 7.77
CA MET A 1 -24.14 6.06 6.66
C MET A 1 -23.21 5.69 5.52
N ASP A 2 -23.65 4.85 4.60
CA ASP A 2 -22.86 4.32 3.47
C ASP A 2 -23.17 5.08 2.17
N SER A 3 -23.13 6.41 2.21
CA SER A 3 -23.28 7.24 1.01
C SER A 3 -22.29 8.41 1.06
N SER A 4 -21.28 8.37 0.18
CA SER A 4 -20.36 9.48 -0.03
C SER A 4 -21.16 10.72 -0.49
N THR A 5 -21.24 11.72 0.38
CA THR A 5 -21.95 12.97 0.10
C THR A 5 -20.97 13.97 -0.51
N CYS A 6 -21.29 14.48 -1.69
CA CYS A 6 -20.45 15.46 -2.39
C CYS A 6 -21.11 16.85 -2.35
N CYS A 7 -20.49 17.82 -1.68
CA CYS A 7 -20.99 19.20 -1.61
C CYS A 7 -20.18 20.13 -2.52
N CYS A 8 -20.85 21.06 -3.20
CA CYS A 8 -20.22 22.14 -3.95
C CYS A 8 -19.62 23.14 -2.94
N ARG A 9 -18.30 23.26 -2.91
CA ARG A 9 -17.63 24.23 -2.03
C ARG A 9 -17.70 25.63 -2.64
N CYS A 10 -18.42 26.52 -1.97
CA CYS A 10 -18.42 27.93 -2.29
C CYS A 10 -17.14 28.56 -1.75
N HIS A 11 -16.07 28.56 -2.56
CA HIS A 11 -14.80 29.18 -2.20
C HIS A 11 -14.94 30.70 -2.17
N LEU A 12 -14.59 31.27 -1.04
CA LEU A 12 -14.45 32.69 -0.83
C LEU A 12 -12.94 32.97 -0.76
N LEU A 13 -12.45 33.81 -1.68
CA LEU A 13 -11.03 34.01 -1.95
C LEU A 13 -10.24 34.42 -0.69
N ASN A 14 -8.94 34.05 -0.74
CA ASN A 14 -7.81 34.28 0.16
C ASN A 14 -8.01 35.19 1.39
N ARG A 15 -7.38 34.86 2.54
CA ARG A 15 -7.37 35.66 3.80
C ARG A 15 -7.07 37.16 3.60
N SER A 16 -6.48 37.57 2.48
CA SER A 16 -6.18 38.95 2.09
C SER A 16 -7.32 39.71 1.39
N GLU A 17 -8.42 39.07 0.97
CA GLU A 17 -9.55 39.69 0.25
C GLU A 17 -10.91 39.51 0.98
N SER A 18 -10.92 39.57 2.31
CA SER A 18 -12.15 39.40 3.13
C SER A 18 -13.26 40.45 2.86
N THR A 19 -12.97 41.48 2.06
CA THR A 19 -13.88 42.57 1.67
C THR A 19 -14.99 42.12 0.72
N THR A 20 -14.71 41.23 -0.25
CA THR A 20 -15.68 40.88 -1.31
C THR A 20 -16.90 40.12 -0.78
N PHE A 21 -16.70 39.15 0.13
CA PHE A 21 -17.82 38.41 0.71
C PHE A 21 -18.54 39.18 1.82
N SER A 22 -17.82 39.99 2.60
CA SER A 22 -18.47 40.95 3.51
C SER A 22 -19.44 41.86 2.73
N LEU A 23 -19.07 42.31 1.52
CA LEU A 23 -19.97 43.05 0.63
C LEU A 23 -21.15 42.20 0.13
N ILE A 24 -20.92 40.93 -0.23
CA ILE A 24 -21.99 40.02 -0.68
C ILE A 24 -23.01 39.80 0.44
N VAL A 25 -22.57 39.55 1.67
CA VAL A 25 -23.44 39.24 2.81
C VAL A 25 -24.13 40.48 3.37
N ASN A 26 -23.53 41.66 3.27
CA ASN A 26 -24.13 42.89 3.79
C ASN A 26 -25.18 43.49 2.85
N GLU A 27 -25.10 43.27 1.53
CA GLU A 27 -26.06 43.81 0.55
C GLU A 27 -27.12 42.76 0.14
N THR A 28 -28.40 43.07 0.38
CA THR A 28 -29.53 42.15 0.09
C THR A 28 -29.59 41.69 -1.36
N SER A 29 -29.34 42.57 -2.33
CA SER A 29 -29.35 42.23 -3.76
C SER A 29 -28.23 41.24 -4.13
N ARG A 30 -27.04 41.40 -3.54
CA ARG A 30 -25.90 40.51 -3.76
C ARG A 30 -26.08 39.16 -3.08
N ARG A 31 -26.61 39.14 -1.84
CA ARG A 31 -26.96 37.89 -1.14
C ARG A 31 -27.88 37.02 -1.99
N LYS A 32 -28.99 37.59 -2.48
CA LYS A 32 -29.97 36.88 -3.29
C LYS A 32 -29.33 36.29 -4.55
N SER A 33 -28.60 37.10 -5.31
CA SER A 33 -27.92 36.67 -6.54
C SER A 33 -26.92 35.52 -6.29
N PHE A 34 -26.13 35.62 -5.21
CA PHE A 34 -25.19 34.57 -4.82
C PHE A 34 -25.92 33.27 -4.43
N ILE A 35 -26.95 33.38 -3.60
CA ILE A 35 -27.75 32.23 -3.12
C ILE A 35 -28.35 31.48 -4.31
N GLU A 36 -29.06 32.17 -5.20
CA GLU A 36 -29.70 31.57 -6.39
C GLU A 36 -28.66 30.93 -7.32
N SER A 37 -27.54 31.63 -7.56
CA SER A 37 -26.44 31.11 -8.39
C SER A 37 -25.80 29.86 -7.79
N SER A 38 -25.60 29.83 -6.46
CA SER A 38 -25.01 28.69 -5.75
C SER A 38 -25.89 27.44 -5.85
N VAL A 39 -27.20 27.58 -5.65
CA VAL A 39 -28.17 26.48 -5.76
C VAL A 39 -28.24 25.97 -7.18
N LYS A 40 -28.34 26.87 -8.17
CA LYS A 40 -28.34 26.50 -9.59
C LYS A 40 -27.07 25.76 -9.99
N THR A 41 -25.91 26.20 -9.51
CA THR A 41 -24.62 25.57 -9.78
C THR A 41 -24.52 24.18 -9.15
N ALA A 42 -24.93 24.04 -7.88
CA ALA A 42 -24.96 22.74 -7.22
C ALA A 42 -25.82 21.72 -8.00
N ARG A 43 -26.99 22.15 -8.48
CA ARG A 43 -27.86 21.30 -9.30
C ARG A 43 -27.27 20.98 -10.67
N LEU A 44 -26.71 21.96 -11.37
CA LEU A 44 -26.11 21.79 -12.69
C LEU A 44 -25.03 20.69 -12.70
N TYR A 45 -24.24 20.61 -11.64
CA TYR A 45 -23.13 19.65 -11.52
C TYR A 45 -23.44 18.44 -10.63
N GLY A 46 -24.70 18.24 -10.22
CA GLY A 46 -25.13 17.06 -9.47
C GLY A 46 -24.58 16.96 -8.04
N PHE A 47 -24.28 18.10 -7.40
CA PHE A 47 -23.86 18.11 -6.00
C PHE A 47 -25.04 17.84 -5.05
N HIS A 48 -24.75 17.18 -3.93
CA HIS A 48 -25.70 16.84 -2.87
C HIS A 48 -25.89 17.97 -1.86
N GLY A 49 -25.01 18.96 -1.86
CA GLY A 49 -25.04 20.06 -0.92
C GLY A 49 -24.15 21.21 -1.32
N LEU A 50 -24.09 22.21 -0.46
CA LEU A 50 -23.29 23.42 -0.57
C LEU A 50 -22.52 23.63 0.73
N ASP A 51 -21.23 23.94 0.61
CA ASP A 51 -20.32 24.16 1.73
C ASP A 51 -19.79 25.60 1.70
N LEU A 52 -20.09 26.38 2.73
CA LEU A 52 -19.58 27.74 2.90
C LEU A 52 -18.21 27.70 3.58
N TYR A 53 -17.13 27.96 2.83
CA TYR A 53 -15.75 27.84 3.29
C TYR A 53 -15.02 29.19 3.33
N GLY A 54 -14.16 29.39 4.34
CA GLY A 54 -13.24 30.53 4.40
C GLY A 54 -13.86 31.85 4.89
N PHE A 55 -14.96 31.79 5.65
CA PHE A 55 -15.61 33.00 6.17
C PHE A 55 -15.28 33.26 7.65
N GLU A 56 -14.75 34.45 7.91
CA GLU A 56 -14.67 35.04 9.24
C GLU A 56 -15.77 36.11 9.38
N PRO A 57 -16.70 35.97 10.33
CA PRO A 57 -17.73 36.98 10.52
C PRO A 57 -17.07 38.31 10.88
N THR A 58 -17.52 39.38 10.21
CA THR A 58 -17.24 40.78 10.57
C THR A 58 -18.44 41.42 11.28
N ASN A 59 -19.65 40.96 10.94
CA ASN A 59 -20.92 41.25 11.61
C ASN A 59 -21.76 39.97 11.66
N GLY A 60 -22.00 39.44 12.87
CA GLY A 60 -22.76 38.20 13.06
C GLY A 60 -24.21 38.28 12.56
N THR A 61 -24.82 39.47 12.55
CA THR A 61 -26.22 39.67 12.14
C THR A 61 -26.41 39.39 10.65
N SER A 62 -25.52 39.92 9.81
CA SER A 62 -25.62 39.75 8.35
C SER A 62 -25.42 38.30 7.91
N LEU A 63 -24.48 37.57 8.56
CA LEU A 63 -24.31 36.14 8.31
C LEU A 63 -25.56 35.36 8.72
N GLY A 64 -26.19 35.72 9.85
CA GLY A 64 -27.42 35.08 10.31
C GLY A 64 -28.52 35.18 9.26
N THR A 65 -28.76 36.40 8.76
CA THR A 65 -29.72 36.66 7.68
C THR A 65 -29.40 35.87 6.41
N PHE A 66 -28.12 35.83 6.01
CA PHE A 66 -27.70 35.05 4.85
C PHE A 66 -28.04 33.56 4.99
N LEU A 67 -27.77 32.95 6.16
CA LEU A 67 -28.06 31.54 6.39
C LEU A 67 -29.56 31.24 6.40
N ASP A 68 -30.38 32.15 6.95
CA ASP A 68 -31.84 32.04 6.91
C ASP A 68 -32.36 32.11 5.46
N GLU A 69 -31.88 33.08 4.66
CA GLU A 69 -32.21 33.24 3.24
C GLU A 69 -31.74 32.02 2.40
N TRP A 70 -30.54 31.50 2.66
CA TRP A 70 -29.95 30.39 1.92
C TRP A 70 -30.74 29.09 2.13
N ARG A 71 -31.14 28.81 3.38
CA ARG A 71 -31.99 27.66 3.68
C ARG A 71 -33.39 27.81 3.08
N ALA A 72 -33.95 29.01 3.11
CA ALA A 72 -35.25 29.29 2.48
C ALA A 72 -35.23 29.01 0.97
N GLU A 73 -34.19 29.44 0.27
CA GLU A 73 -34.04 29.18 -1.17
C GLU A 73 -33.89 27.69 -1.46
N VAL A 74 -33.01 26.98 -0.74
CA VAL A 74 -32.84 25.53 -0.90
C VAL A 74 -34.15 24.76 -0.65
N ALA A 75 -34.95 25.19 0.33
CA ALA A 75 -36.25 24.60 0.60
C ALA A 75 -37.31 24.97 -0.46
N SER A 76 -37.24 26.17 -1.03
CA SER A 76 -38.08 26.62 -2.14
C SER A 76 -37.79 25.81 -3.41
N GLU A 77 -36.52 25.73 -3.81
CA GLU A 77 -36.08 24.98 -4.99
C GLU A 77 -36.49 23.51 -4.89
N SER A 78 -36.19 22.84 -3.77
CA SER A 78 -36.54 21.44 -3.56
C SER A 78 -38.06 21.18 -3.65
N ARG A 79 -38.89 22.10 -3.13
CA ARG A 79 -40.36 22.00 -3.27
C ARG A 79 -40.84 22.21 -4.71
N ASN A 80 -40.22 23.12 -5.44
CA ASN A 80 -40.62 23.47 -6.80
C ASN A 80 -40.18 22.43 -7.84
N THR A 81 -39.02 21.80 -7.64
CA THR A 81 -38.45 20.82 -8.59
C THR A 81 -38.74 19.37 -8.22
N GLY A 82 -39.10 19.09 -6.96
CA GLY A 82 -39.22 17.74 -6.42
C GLY A 82 -37.87 17.06 -6.11
N ASN A 83 -36.75 17.78 -6.28
CA ASN A 83 -35.42 17.26 -6.01
C ASN A 83 -35.17 17.10 -4.49
N THR A 84 -34.31 16.15 -4.12
CA THR A 84 -33.81 16.02 -2.74
C THR A 84 -33.17 17.32 -2.28
N ARG A 85 -33.55 17.81 -1.09
CA ARG A 85 -33.03 19.05 -0.51
C ARG A 85 -31.51 19.03 -0.40
N LEU A 86 -30.85 20.10 -0.89
CA LEU A 86 -29.40 20.26 -0.74
C LEU A 86 -29.02 20.36 0.75
N LEU A 87 -27.92 19.70 1.10
CA LEU A 87 -27.26 19.87 2.39
C LEU A 87 -26.59 21.24 2.45
N LEU A 88 -26.62 21.92 3.58
CA LEU A 88 -25.91 23.17 3.82
C LEU A 88 -24.92 22.98 4.97
N THR A 89 -23.66 23.21 4.67
CA THR A 89 -22.56 23.11 5.63
C THR A 89 -21.75 24.39 5.63
N MET A 90 -20.99 24.61 6.70
CA MET A 90 -20.11 25.77 6.82
C MET A 90 -18.86 25.38 7.57
N SER A 91 -17.71 25.87 7.13
CA SER A 91 -16.49 25.84 7.92
C SER A 91 -16.44 26.99 8.92
N ALA A 92 -16.00 26.70 10.13
CA ALA A 92 -15.78 27.69 11.17
C ALA A 92 -14.37 27.57 11.74
N CYS A 93 -13.64 28.68 11.70
CA CYS A 93 -12.35 28.81 12.38
C CYS A 93 -12.57 29.21 13.85
N ARG A 94 -11.53 29.08 14.67
CA ARG A 94 -11.54 29.61 16.03
C ARG A 94 -11.49 31.14 15.98
N LEU A 95 -12.44 31.81 16.62
CA LEU A 95 -12.40 33.25 16.85
C LEU A 95 -11.88 33.56 18.27
N PRO A 96 -11.05 34.60 18.46
CA PRO A 96 -10.67 35.07 19.80
C PRO A 96 -11.91 35.56 20.57
N ILE A 97 -12.06 35.13 21.83
CA ILE A 97 -13.18 35.51 22.72
C ILE A 97 -13.25 37.03 22.95
N VAL A 98 -12.17 37.76 22.68
CA VAL A 98 -12.00 39.19 23.00
C VAL A 98 -12.78 40.11 22.04
N ASN A 99 -13.19 39.65 20.86
CA ASN A 99 -13.87 40.48 19.87
C ASN A 99 -15.40 40.34 19.96
N SER A 100 -16.11 41.46 19.79
CA SER A 100 -17.59 41.54 19.69
C SER A 100 -18.19 40.80 18.49
N VAL A 101 -17.36 40.10 17.72
CA VAL A 101 -17.75 39.44 16.47
C VAL A 101 -17.77 37.94 16.69
N SER A 102 -18.93 37.34 16.43
CA SER A 102 -19.17 35.93 16.73
C SER A 102 -20.06 35.31 15.65
N TYR A 103 -19.91 34.00 15.45
CA TYR A 103 -20.81 33.26 14.56
C TYR A 103 -22.27 33.35 15.06
N PRO A 104 -23.26 33.45 14.16
CA PRO A 104 -24.68 33.51 14.49
C PRO A 104 -25.22 32.12 14.87
N ILE A 105 -24.92 31.68 16.09
CA ILE A 105 -25.20 30.31 16.57
C ILE A 105 -26.64 29.88 16.34
N GLU A 106 -27.61 30.73 16.66
CA GLU A 106 -29.03 30.41 16.51
C GLU A 106 -29.45 30.22 15.04
N SER A 107 -28.97 31.06 14.13
CA SER A 107 -29.25 30.90 12.70
C SER A 107 -28.51 29.68 12.14
N ALA A 108 -27.24 29.51 12.46
CA ALA A 108 -26.47 28.33 12.06
C ALA A 108 -27.14 27.03 12.50
N LYS A 109 -27.62 26.95 13.75
CA LYS A 109 -28.30 25.79 14.33
C LYS A 109 -29.57 25.42 13.57
N ARG A 110 -30.37 26.42 13.19
CA ARG A 110 -31.62 26.23 12.43
C ARG A 110 -31.36 25.86 10.97
N ASN A 111 -30.36 26.48 10.35
CA ASN A 111 -30.23 26.47 8.89
C ASN A 111 -29.16 25.53 8.36
N LEU A 112 -28.11 25.20 9.11
CA LEU A 112 -27.06 24.30 8.65
C LEU A 112 -27.36 22.85 9.07
N ASP A 113 -27.02 21.91 8.21
CA ASP A 113 -27.07 20.48 8.53
C ASP A 113 -25.95 20.15 9.53
N TRP A 114 -24.73 20.67 9.31
CA TRP A 114 -23.63 20.66 10.28
C TRP A 114 -22.59 21.76 10.02
N VAL A 115 -21.70 21.97 10.99
CA VAL A 115 -20.57 22.91 10.92
C VAL A 115 -19.25 22.12 11.02
N ASN A 116 -18.34 22.38 10.08
CA ASN A 116 -17.00 21.82 10.05
C ASN A 116 -16.07 22.74 10.86
N ILE A 117 -15.55 22.27 12.00
CA ILE A 117 -14.58 23.03 12.79
C ILE A 117 -13.20 22.89 12.15
N GLU A 118 -12.62 24.00 11.71
CA GLU A 118 -11.23 24.06 11.22
C GLU A 118 -10.28 23.92 12.42
N ALA A 119 -9.87 22.68 12.68
CA ALA A 119 -9.06 22.30 13.82
C ALA A 119 -7.55 22.27 13.52
N TYR A 120 -7.11 23.18 12.65
CA TYR A 120 -5.75 23.25 12.12
C TYR A 120 -5.41 24.68 11.67
N ASP A 121 -4.17 24.88 11.23
CA ASP A 121 -3.60 26.17 10.79
C ASP A 121 -3.66 27.29 11.83
N TYR A 122 -3.59 26.94 13.11
CA TYR A 122 -3.51 27.88 14.23
C TYR A 122 -2.23 28.71 14.24
N TYR A 123 -1.15 28.13 13.72
CA TYR A 123 0.16 28.75 13.58
C TYR A 123 0.72 28.38 12.20
N VAL A 124 1.06 29.37 11.40
CA VAL A 124 1.57 29.19 10.03
C VAL A 124 2.84 30.03 9.79
N PRO A 125 3.87 29.49 9.12
CA PRO A 125 5.18 30.15 8.98
C PRO A 125 5.19 31.49 8.26
N THR A 126 4.17 31.76 7.45
CA THR A 126 4.04 32.99 6.68
C THR A 126 3.44 34.14 7.48
N LEU A 127 2.77 33.85 8.60
CA LEU A 127 2.07 34.86 9.42
C LEU A 127 2.69 34.99 10.80
N ASP A 128 3.09 33.89 11.42
CA ASP A 128 3.58 33.89 12.79
C ASP A 128 5.11 33.96 12.86
N ARG A 129 5.61 34.68 13.87
CA ARG A 129 7.05 34.89 14.09
C ARG A 129 7.70 33.84 15.00
N PHE A 130 6.97 32.80 15.37
CA PHE A 130 7.44 31.72 16.23
C PHE A 130 6.76 30.40 15.83
N PRO A 131 7.43 29.25 16.00
CA PRO A 131 6.84 27.96 15.73
C PRO A 131 5.75 27.67 16.77
N GLY A 132 4.59 27.25 16.28
CA GLY A 132 3.48 26.81 17.09
C GLY A 132 2.84 25.55 16.50
N PHE A 133 2.16 24.79 17.35
CA PHE A 133 1.48 23.57 16.91
C PHE A 133 0.22 23.94 16.11
N HIS A 134 0.30 23.80 14.79
CA HIS A 134 -0.77 24.24 13.89
C HIS A 134 -2.13 23.57 14.15
N ALA A 135 -2.14 22.37 14.74
CA ALA A 135 -3.35 21.56 14.93
C ALA A 135 -3.52 21.09 16.37
N ALA A 136 -3.06 21.86 17.35
CA ALA A 136 -3.16 21.48 18.76
C ALA A 136 -4.61 21.18 19.18
N LEU A 137 -4.86 19.97 19.72
CA LEU A 137 -6.16 19.63 20.31
C LEU A 137 -6.36 20.36 21.64
N TYR A 138 -5.29 20.40 22.45
CA TYR A 138 -5.23 21.07 23.74
C TYR A 138 -4.03 22.02 23.79
N ASP A 139 -4.12 23.09 24.57
CA ASP A 139 -2.97 23.92 24.91
C ASP A 139 -3.08 24.43 26.35
N PRO A 140 -2.23 23.95 27.29
CA PRO A 140 -2.26 24.40 28.68
C PRO A 140 -1.82 25.86 28.86
N LEU A 141 -1.17 26.47 27.87
CA LEU A 141 -0.73 27.86 27.89
C LEU A 141 -1.84 28.84 27.47
N GLY A 142 -3.06 28.33 27.22
CA GLY A 142 -4.23 29.15 26.89
C GLY A 142 -4.22 29.75 25.49
N ARG A 143 -3.41 29.22 24.57
CA ARG A 143 -3.35 29.70 23.18
C ARG A 143 -4.32 28.95 22.26
N ALA A 144 -4.22 29.19 20.96
CA ALA A 144 -5.09 28.62 19.95
C ALA A 144 -5.01 27.07 19.93
N ASN A 145 -6.11 26.44 20.33
CA ASN A 145 -6.35 25.00 20.30
C ASN A 145 -7.82 24.69 19.97
N THR A 146 -8.05 23.43 19.58
CA THR A 146 -9.35 22.92 19.12
C THR A 146 -10.38 22.75 20.22
N ASP A 147 -10.01 22.26 21.41
CA ASP A 147 -10.96 21.99 22.49
C ASP A 147 -11.65 23.27 22.98
N ASP A 148 -10.92 24.38 23.07
CA ASP A 148 -11.50 25.69 23.37
C ASP A 148 -12.52 26.14 22.34
N GLY A 149 -12.20 25.99 21.04
CA GLY A 149 -13.11 26.36 19.95
C GLY A 149 -14.42 25.58 20.03
N ILE A 150 -14.33 24.25 20.21
CA ILE A 150 -15.51 23.39 20.33
C ILE A 150 -16.31 23.72 21.60
N LYS A 151 -15.64 23.92 22.74
CA LYS A 151 -16.31 24.33 23.99
C LYS A 151 -17.09 25.63 23.82
N GLU A 152 -16.58 26.59 23.06
CA GLU A 152 -17.28 27.86 22.85
C GLU A 152 -18.58 27.68 22.03
N TRP A 153 -18.55 26.89 20.95
CA TRP A 153 -19.76 26.56 20.19
C TRP A 153 -20.81 25.85 21.05
N LEU A 154 -20.37 24.88 21.87
CA LEU A 154 -21.25 24.13 22.78
C LEU A 154 -21.83 25.02 23.88
N LYS A 155 -20.99 25.87 24.50
CA LYS A 155 -21.38 26.81 25.56
C LYS A 155 -22.44 27.80 25.07
N ARG A 156 -22.38 28.20 23.80
CA ARG A 156 -23.36 29.08 23.16
C ARG A 156 -24.61 28.35 22.64
N GLY A 157 -24.75 27.05 22.90
CA GLY A 157 -25.97 26.28 22.63
C GLY A 157 -26.05 25.63 21.25
N PHE A 158 -24.95 25.57 20.50
CA PHE A 158 -24.87 24.78 19.28
C PHE A 158 -24.77 23.28 19.62
N PRO A 159 -25.53 22.39 18.95
CA PRO A 159 -25.59 21.00 19.34
C PRO A 159 -24.35 20.21 18.86
N ALA A 160 -23.82 19.36 19.73
CA ALA A 160 -22.59 18.60 19.46
C ALA A 160 -22.73 17.68 18.25
N ASP A 161 -23.89 17.04 18.09
CA ASP A 161 -24.24 16.15 16.97
C ASP A 161 -24.44 16.88 15.63
N LYS A 162 -24.19 18.20 15.56
CA LYS A 162 -24.04 18.99 14.33
C LYS A 162 -22.65 19.58 14.14
N LEU A 163 -21.68 19.24 14.99
CA LEU A 163 -20.30 19.66 14.84
C LEU A 163 -19.47 18.52 14.25
N VAL A 164 -18.61 18.85 13.29
CA VAL A 164 -17.68 17.92 12.65
C VAL A 164 -16.26 18.41 12.89
N LEU A 165 -15.40 17.52 13.41
CA LEU A 165 -14.00 17.85 13.70
C LEU A 165 -13.14 17.80 12.43
N GLY A 166 -12.46 18.89 12.07
CA GLY A 166 -11.46 18.88 11.01
C GLY A 166 -10.20 18.09 11.38
N LEU A 167 -9.66 17.30 10.46
CA LEU A 167 -8.38 16.60 10.62
C LEU A 167 -7.43 17.05 9.50
N PRO A 168 -6.27 17.64 9.82
CA PRO A 168 -5.29 18.02 8.80
C PRO A 168 -4.42 16.83 8.41
N TYR A 169 -4.30 16.55 7.11
CA TYR A 169 -3.30 15.59 6.60
C TYR A 169 -2.04 16.30 6.10
N HIS A 170 -1.76 17.46 6.68
CA HIS A 170 -0.59 18.29 6.41
C HIS A 170 0.03 18.76 7.71
N GLY A 171 1.21 19.37 7.59
CA GLY A 171 1.94 20.02 8.66
C GLY A 171 2.66 21.25 8.15
N TYR A 172 3.47 21.86 9.01
CA TYR A 172 4.29 23.02 8.65
C TYR A 172 5.74 22.83 9.05
N ALA A 173 6.64 23.30 8.20
CA ALA A 173 8.06 23.35 8.43
C ALA A 173 8.55 24.79 8.61
N TRP A 174 9.38 24.97 9.63
CA TRP A 174 9.85 26.24 10.13
C TRP A 174 11.37 26.28 10.17
N ILE A 175 11.93 27.46 9.90
CA ILE A 175 13.33 27.79 10.18
C ILE A 175 13.37 28.53 11.53
N LEU A 176 14.15 28.02 12.48
CA LEU A 176 14.36 28.59 13.81
C LEU A 176 15.55 29.56 13.81
N GLY A 177 15.44 30.64 14.58
CA GLY A 177 16.43 31.71 14.65
C GLY A 177 17.55 31.51 15.68
N ASN A 178 17.40 30.62 16.68
CA ASN A 178 18.45 30.38 17.69
C ASN A 178 18.47 28.93 18.22
N SER A 179 19.65 28.45 18.62
CA SER A 179 20.01 27.03 18.80
C SER A 179 19.82 26.44 20.22
N SER A 180 19.17 27.14 21.16
CA SER A 180 18.99 26.63 22.53
C SER A 180 17.61 26.01 22.78
N PHE A 181 17.67 24.84 23.43
CA PHE A 181 16.64 23.88 23.82
C PHE A 181 15.32 24.50 24.35
N ASP A 182 14.33 24.63 23.47
CA ASP A 182 13.00 23.99 23.54
C ASP A 182 12.07 24.68 22.52
N GLY A 183 11.59 23.91 21.54
CA GLY A 183 11.14 24.41 20.23
C GLY A 183 9.78 25.13 20.21
N ILE A 184 9.28 25.58 21.36
CA ILE A 184 8.00 26.28 21.49
C ILE A 184 8.34 27.68 22.00
N ASN A 185 8.07 28.73 21.22
CA ASN A 185 8.35 30.16 21.50
C ASN A 185 9.71 30.73 21.07
N LEU A 186 10.53 29.99 20.34
CA LEU A 186 11.73 30.55 19.74
C LEU A 186 11.34 31.45 18.55
N ALA A 187 12.11 32.52 18.30
CA ALA A 187 11.91 33.31 17.10
C ALA A 187 12.12 32.41 15.86
N ALA A 188 11.15 32.40 14.95
CA ALA A 188 11.26 31.74 13.66
C ALA A 188 11.68 32.75 12.59
N SER A 189 12.57 32.32 11.69
CA SER A 189 13.03 33.10 10.55
C SER A 189 12.08 32.98 9.34
N GLY A 190 11.15 32.02 9.35
CA GLY A 190 10.14 31.85 8.31
C GLY A 190 9.89 30.39 7.90
N PRO A 191 9.21 30.16 6.76
CA PRO A 191 8.92 28.83 6.20
C PRO A 191 10.18 28.09 5.76
N TYR A 192 10.13 26.76 5.79
CA TYR A 192 11.15 25.86 5.23
C TYR A 192 10.57 24.96 4.12
N LEU A 193 11.41 24.59 3.13
CA LEU A 193 11.12 23.75 1.96
C LEU A 193 10.13 24.31 0.94
N THR A 194 8.93 24.69 1.37
CA THR A 194 7.89 25.25 0.50
C THR A 194 7.72 26.74 0.77
N VAL A 195 7.11 27.45 -0.19
CA VAL A 195 6.94 28.91 -0.13
C VAL A 195 6.16 29.35 1.12
N ASP A 196 5.22 28.52 1.57
CA ASP A 196 4.41 28.76 2.76
C ASP A 196 4.76 27.85 3.94
N GLY A 197 5.75 26.97 3.76
CA GLY A 197 6.16 25.97 4.73
C GLY A 197 5.20 24.79 4.90
N SER A 198 4.09 24.72 4.15
CA SER A 198 3.16 23.60 4.22
C SER A 198 3.77 22.32 3.64
N LEU A 199 3.54 21.19 4.30
CA LEU A 199 4.01 19.87 3.86
C LEU A 199 2.90 18.82 4.05
N GLY A 200 2.61 18.02 3.02
CA GLY A 200 1.68 16.89 3.14
C GLY A 200 2.24 15.76 3.99
N TYR A 201 1.39 15.01 4.70
CA TYR A 201 1.82 13.91 5.59
C TYR A 201 2.71 12.88 4.89
N ALA A 202 2.38 12.46 3.66
CA ALA A 202 3.18 11.56 2.85
C ALA A 202 4.60 12.09 2.60
N PHE A 203 4.74 13.40 2.36
CA PHE A 203 6.03 14.03 2.18
C PHE A 203 6.80 14.16 3.50
N ILE A 204 6.12 14.45 4.61
CA ILE A 204 6.73 14.44 5.95
C ILE A 204 7.27 13.04 6.29
N LYS A 205 6.52 11.98 5.97
CA LYS A 205 6.97 10.58 6.12
C LYS A 205 8.21 10.29 5.28
N TYR A 206 8.23 10.77 4.04
CA TYR A 206 9.41 10.70 3.18
C TYR A 206 10.63 11.41 3.81
N ILE A 207 10.46 12.62 4.35
CA ILE A 207 11.53 13.37 5.03
C ILE A 207 12.07 12.58 6.22
N ILE A 208 11.20 12.00 7.06
CA ILE A 208 11.60 11.18 8.22
C ILE A 208 12.45 9.98 7.77
N LEU A 209 12.03 9.29 6.71
CA LEU A 209 12.68 8.06 6.25
C LEU A 209 13.99 8.32 5.50
N GLN A 210 14.08 9.39 4.71
CA GLN A 210 15.17 9.58 3.74
C GLN A 210 16.14 10.71 4.11
N VAL A 211 15.65 11.80 4.73
CA VAL A 211 16.43 13.04 4.92
C VAL A 211 16.80 13.27 6.39
N GLY A 212 15.96 12.80 7.32
CA GLY A 212 16.13 13.06 8.75
C GLY A 212 17.26 12.30 9.44
N TYR A 213 18.15 11.58 8.74
CA TYR A 213 19.17 10.70 9.34
C TYR A 213 18.62 9.72 10.41
N GLY A 214 17.35 9.33 10.31
CA GLY A 214 16.68 8.49 11.33
C GLY A 214 16.18 9.26 12.57
N VAL A 215 16.12 10.59 12.55
CA VAL A 215 15.47 11.37 13.62
C VAL A 215 13.99 11.01 13.68
N GLY A 216 13.59 10.40 14.79
CA GLY A 216 12.20 10.05 15.07
C GLY A 216 11.33 11.28 15.30
N ALA A 217 10.10 11.25 14.78
CA ALA A 217 9.08 12.20 15.18
C ALA A 217 8.70 11.97 16.65
N VAL A 218 8.54 13.05 17.39
CA VAL A 218 8.14 13.05 18.80
C VAL A 218 6.64 13.34 18.86
N TYR A 219 5.88 12.41 19.42
CA TYR A 219 4.48 12.62 19.75
C TYR A 219 4.37 13.43 21.04
N ASN A 220 3.69 14.57 20.99
CA ASN A 220 3.43 15.42 22.14
C ASN A 220 2.01 15.17 22.65
N SER A 221 1.89 14.37 23.72
CA SER A 221 0.59 14.03 24.31
C SER A 221 -0.13 15.22 24.95
N THR A 222 0.58 16.28 25.33
CA THR A 222 -0.01 17.49 25.91
C THR A 222 -0.82 18.26 24.88
N TYR A 223 -0.32 18.34 23.65
CA TYR A 223 -0.96 19.08 22.55
C TYR A 223 -1.70 18.18 21.56
N VAL A 224 -1.43 16.87 21.60
CA VAL A 224 -1.97 15.84 20.69
C VAL A 224 -1.58 16.12 19.24
N VAL A 225 -0.28 16.26 19.02
CA VAL A 225 0.36 16.58 17.74
C VAL A 225 1.77 16.01 17.75
N ASN A 226 2.35 15.86 16.57
CA ASN A 226 3.73 15.43 16.39
C ASN A 226 4.61 16.59 15.98
N TYR A 227 5.88 16.48 16.32
CA TYR A 227 6.91 17.32 15.71
C TYR A 227 8.21 16.57 15.54
N LEU A 228 9.08 17.08 14.68
CA LEU A 228 10.45 16.60 14.54
C LEU A 228 11.39 17.79 14.31
N LYS A 229 12.65 17.61 14.66
CA LYS A 229 13.70 18.61 14.46
C LYS A 229 14.74 18.07 13.49
N ILE A 230 15.12 18.84 12.47
CA ILE A 230 16.19 18.45 11.54
C ILE A 230 17.35 19.44 11.71
N GLY A 231 18.55 18.92 11.96
CA GLY A 231 19.71 19.75 12.27
C GLY A 231 19.45 20.67 13.48
N TRP A 232 20.04 21.86 13.45
CA TRP A 232 19.98 22.82 14.58
C TRP A 232 18.87 23.88 14.43
N ASN A 233 18.21 23.98 13.28
CA ASN A 233 17.28 25.06 12.99
C ASN A 233 16.00 24.68 12.23
N ILE A 234 15.75 23.41 11.91
CA ILE A 234 14.50 23.05 11.22
C ILE A 234 13.55 22.39 12.22
N TRP A 235 12.31 22.83 12.22
CA TRP A 235 11.24 22.23 13.03
C TRP A 235 10.02 21.98 12.17
N ILE A 236 9.50 20.75 12.20
CA ILE A 236 8.33 20.35 11.42
C ILE A 236 7.28 19.82 12.38
N ASN A 237 6.05 20.30 12.31
CA ASN A 237 4.94 19.84 13.14
C ASN A 237 3.75 19.37 12.28
N PHE A 238 3.09 18.29 12.69
CA PHE A 238 2.06 17.59 11.92
C PHE A 238 1.26 16.63 12.80
N ASP A 239 0.21 16.02 12.26
CA ASP A 239 -0.50 14.90 12.89
C ASP A 239 -0.07 13.55 12.30
N ASP A 240 0.26 12.58 13.14
CA ASP A 240 0.46 11.20 12.72
C ASP A 240 -0.73 10.28 13.08
N VAL A 241 -0.54 8.97 12.91
CA VAL A 241 -1.53 7.94 13.22
C VAL A 241 -2.02 8.00 14.67
N GLU A 242 -1.13 8.30 15.63
CA GLU A 242 -1.48 8.38 17.05
C GLU A 242 -2.28 9.66 17.35
N ALA A 243 -1.84 10.80 16.82
CA ALA A 243 -2.56 12.08 16.95
C ALA A 243 -3.97 12.00 16.33
N VAL A 244 -4.10 11.46 15.12
CA VAL A 244 -5.39 11.28 14.44
C VAL A 244 -6.33 10.39 15.26
N LYS A 245 -5.83 9.27 15.80
CA LYS A 245 -6.61 8.38 16.67
C LYS A 245 -7.12 9.10 17.92
N ALA A 246 -6.25 9.88 18.57
CA ALA A 246 -6.62 10.64 19.75
C ALA A 246 -7.70 11.69 19.44
N LYS A 247 -7.57 12.41 18.32
CA LYS A 247 -8.55 13.41 17.87
C LYS A 247 -9.92 12.81 17.49
N VAL A 248 -9.93 11.66 16.80
CA VAL A 248 -11.19 10.95 16.52
C VAL A 248 -11.83 10.41 17.79
N SER A 249 -11.03 9.93 18.75
CA SER A 249 -11.53 9.53 20.06
C SER A 249 -12.15 10.71 20.81
N TYR A 250 -11.51 11.87 20.76
CA TYR A 250 -12.04 13.12 21.32
C TYR A 250 -13.40 13.47 20.71
N ALA A 251 -13.53 13.45 19.37
CA ALA A 251 -14.79 13.73 18.69
C ALA A 251 -15.92 12.81 19.17
N LYS A 252 -15.61 11.52 19.34
CA LYS A 252 -16.55 10.52 19.86
C LYS A 252 -16.95 10.81 21.31
N VAL A 253 -16.00 11.11 22.19
CA VAL A 253 -16.26 11.42 23.61
C VAL A 253 -17.09 12.68 23.78
N LYS A 254 -16.88 13.69 22.92
CA LYS A 254 -17.67 14.94 22.91
C LYS A 254 -19.03 14.80 22.23
N GLY A 255 -19.35 13.64 21.65
CA GLY A 255 -20.61 13.42 20.94
C GLY A 255 -20.73 14.24 19.66
N LEU A 256 -19.60 14.53 19.00
CA LEU A 256 -19.60 15.22 17.71
C LEU A 256 -20.22 14.34 16.61
N LEU A 257 -20.75 14.96 15.55
CA LEU A 257 -21.33 14.25 14.40
C LEU A 257 -20.32 13.32 13.72
N GLY A 258 -19.05 13.74 13.68
CA GLY A 258 -17.96 12.98 13.07
C GLY A 258 -16.71 13.83 12.88
N TYR A 259 -15.95 13.49 11.85
CA TYR A 259 -14.76 14.22 11.44
C TYR A 259 -14.72 14.43 9.92
N ASN A 260 -13.99 15.45 9.49
CA ASN A 260 -13.74 15.80 8.09
C ASN A 260 -12.22 15.83 7.87
N ALA A 261 -11.70 15.02 6.94
CA ALA A 261 -10.28 15.01 6.61
C ALA A 261 -9.99 16.04 5.50
N PHE A 262 -9.06 16.96 5.77
CA PHE A 262 -8.63 17.98 4.82
C PHE A 262 -7.35 17.54 4.09
N GLN A 263 -7.30 17.79 2.78
CA GLN A 263 -6.23 17.36 1.87
C GLN A 263 -5.97 15.85 1.94
N LEU A 264 -7.01 15.05 1.69
CA LEU A 264 -6.93 13.58 1.62
C LEU A 264 -5.78 13.05 0.75
N SER A 265 -5.42 13.77 -0.32
CA SER A 265 -4.30 13.44 -1.21
C SER A 265 -2.93 13.43 -0.52
N ASN A 266 -2.81 14.05 0.65
CA ASN A 266 -1.58 14.10 1.42
C ASN A 266 -1.41 12.87 2.34
N ASP A 267 -2.41 11.99 2.45
CA ASP A 267 -2.30 10.77 3.24
C ASP A 267 -1.24 9.83 2.63
N ASP A 268 -0.51 9.10 3.48
CA ASP A 268 0.46 8.10 3.05
C ASP A 268 -0.23 6.74 2.99
N ASN A 269 -0.59 6.29 1.78
CA ASN A 269 -1.25 5.00 1.58
C ASN A 269 -2.50 4.79 2.46
N TRP A 270 -3.29 5.85 2.63
CA TRP A 270 -4.53 5.87 3.45
C TRP A 270 -4.32 5.59 4.94
N VAL A 271 -3.10 5.70 5.47
CA VAL A 271 -2.79 5.26 6.84
C VAL A 271 -3.51 6.12 7.89
N LEU A 272 -3.61 7.44 7.68
CA LEU A 272 -4.35 8.34 8.57
C LEU A 272 -5.86 8.09 8.45
N SER A 273 -6.35 7.88 7.23
CA SER A 273 -7.75 7.57 6.95
C SER A 273 -8.21 6.26 7.61
N GLN A 274 -7.39 5.21 7.54
CA GLN A 274 -7.66 3.94 8.21
C GLN A 274 -7.60 4.08 9.73
N ALA A 275 -6.66 4.88 10.25
CA ALA A 275 -6.55 5.17 11.67
C ALA A 275 -7.81 5.86 12.21
N ALA A 276 -8.33 6.83 11.47
CA ALA A 276 -9.57 7.52 11.79
C ALA A 276 -10.79 6.57 11.74
N TYR A 277 -10.90 5.75 10.69
CA TYR A 277 -11.98 4.79 10.52
C TYR A 277 -12.01 3.71 11.63
N GLY A 278 -10.84 3.20 12.02
CA GLY A 278 -10.70 2.10 12.99
C GLY A 278 -11.37 2.38 14.35
N ILE A 279 -11.43 3.65 14.78
CA ILE A 279 -12.05 4.04 16.05
C ILE A 279 -13.58 4.13 15.93
N GLY A 280 -14.10 4.47 14.74
CA GLY A 280 -15.55 4.55 14.46
C GLY A 280 -16.29 3.22 14.63
N THR A 281 -15.59 2.08 14.51
CA THR A 281 -16.21 0.74 14.56
C THR A 281 -16.24 0.07 15.93
N THR A 282 -15.82 0.75 16.99
CA THR A 282 -16.04 0.28 18.38
C THR A 282 -17.48 0.56 18.82
N GLN A 283 -18.42 -0.26 18.33
CA GLN A 283 -19.77 -0.39 18.90
C GLN A 283 -19.89 -1.64 19.80
N PRO A 284 -20.58 -1.55 20.94
CA PRO A 284 -20.78 -2.65 21.90
C PRO A 284 -21.55 -3.86 21.32
N LYS A 285 -22.22 -3.71 20.18
CA LYS A 285 -22.89 -4.81 19.45
C LYS A 285 -21.92 -5.90 19.00
N LYS A 286 -20.66 -5.56 18.66
CA LYS A 286 -19.65 -6.57 18.32
C LYS A 286 -19.29 -7.45 19.51
N ARG A 287 -19.37 -6.95 20.76
CA ARG A 287 -19.06 -7.76 21.96
C ARG A 287 -20.17 -8.76 22.27
N GLN A 288 -21.45 -8.37 22.12
CA GLN A 288 -22.56 -9.32 22.23
C GLN A 288 -22.56 -10.33 21.09
N LEU A 289 -22.32 -9.90 19.85
CA LEU A 289 -22.19 -10.82 18.72
C LEU A 289 -20.97 -11.74 18.87
N LEU A 290 -19.83 -11.23 19.33
CA LEU A 290 -18.65 -12.05 19.64
C LEU A 290 -18.94 -13.02 20.76
N VAL A 291 -19.65 -12.63 21.81
CA VAL A 291 -19.99 -13.55 22.91
C VAL A 291 -20.94 -14.63 22.41
N ILE A 292 -21.96 -14.27 21.62
CA ILE A 292 -22.86 -15.27 21.02
C ILE A 292 -22.08 -16.19 20.07
N VAL A 293 -21.21 -15.65 19.22
CA VAL A 293 -20.37 -16.43 18.29
C VAL A 293 -19.38 -17.30 19.07
N LEU A 294 -18.73 -16.80 20.12
CA LEU A 294 -17.79 -17.56 20.94
C LEU A 294 -18.49 -18.65 21.74
N VAL A 295 -19.68 -18.39 22.28
CA VAL A 295 -20.49 -19.39 23.01
C VAL A 295 -21.03 -20.45 22.07
N THR A 296 -21.53 -20.06 20.89
CA THR A 296 -22.00 -21.02 19.87
C THR A 296 -20.85 -21.83 19.29
N VAL A 297 -19.69 -21.22 19.03
CA VAL A 297 -18.47 -21.91 18.60
C VAL A 297 -17.97 -22.84 19.71
N ALA A 298 -17.95 -22.42 20.97
CA ALA A 298 -17.56 -23.29 22.08
C ALA A 298 -18.51 -24.48 22.24
N ALA A 299 -19.82 -24.28 22.14
CA ALA A 299 -20.80 -25.36 22.17
C ALA A 299 -20.64 -26.33 20.99
N MET A 300 -20.39 -25.81 19.78
CA MET A 300 -20.10 -26.61 18.59
C MET A 300 -18.79 -27.38 18.74
N VAL A 301 -17.74 -26.78 19.31
CA VAL A 301 -16.46 -27.46 19.59
C VAL A 301 -16.66 -28.56 20.63
N ILE A 302 -17.47 -28.35 21.67
CA ILE A 302 -17.79 -29.39 22.67
C ILE A 302 -18.58 -30.53 22.03
N LEU A 303 -19.56 -30.24 21.18
CA LEU A 303 -20.31 -31.25 20.42
C LEU A 303 -19.42 -32.03 19.45
N ILE A 304 -18.54 -31.34 18.73
CA ILE A 304 -17.56 -31.95 17.82
C ILE A 304 -16.55 -32.78 18.62
N MET A 305 -16.07 -32.31 19.78
CA MET A 305 -15.17 -33.06 20.65
C MET A 305 -15.85 -34.30 21.24
N ALA A 306 -17.13 -34.22 21.60
CA ALA A 306 -17.92 -35.37 22.05
C ALA A 306 -18.16 -36.37 20.92
N LEU A 307 -18.45 -35.87 19.70
CA LEU A 307 -18.61 -36.69 18.50
C LEU A 307 -17.29 -37.34 18.09
N ILE A 308 -16.18 -36.59 18.11
CA ILE A 308 -14.82 -37.09 17.88
C ILE A 308 -14.45 -38.07 18.97
N TYR A 309 -14.80 -37.86 20.24
CA TYR A 309 -14.54 -38.81 21.31
C TYR A 309 -15.34 -40.10 21.11
N ASP A 310 -16.61 -40.04 20.69
CA ASP A 310 -17.42 -41.23 20.44
C ASP A 310 -16.99 -41.98 19.16
N LEU A 311 -16.62 -41.23 18.11
CA LEU A 311 -16.03 -41.76 16.88
C LEU A 311 -14.64 -42.33 17.13
N GLN A 312 -13.80 -41.64 17.91
CA GLN A 312 -12.50 -42.14 18.35
C GLN A 312 -12.69 -43.34 19.24
N HIS A 313 -13.63 -43.39 20.18
CA HIS A 313 -13.88 -44.57 21.01
C HIS A 313 -14.33 -45.79 20.18
N LYS A 314 -15.14 -45.57 19.13
CA LYS A 314 -15.52 -46.62 18.15
C LYS A 314 -14.38 -47.02 17.21
N VAL A 315 -13.52 -46.08 16.82
CA VAL A 315 -12.38 -46.28 15.90
C VAL A 315 -11.11 -46.76 16.62
N PHE A 316 -10.89 -46.44 17.90
CA PHE A 316 -9.73 -46.83 18.70
C PHE A 316 -9.75 -48.33 19.00
N LYS A 317 -10.95 -48.94 19.03
CA LYS A 317 -11.12 -50.39 19.09
C LYS A 317 -10.77 -51.09 17.76
N SER A 318 -10.57 -50.34 16.66
CA SER A 318 -10.33 -50.88 15.30
C SER A 318 -9.08 -50.36 14.58
N GLN A 319 -8.52 -49.19 14.93
CA GLN A 319 -7.46 -48.51 14.15
C GLN A 319 -6.20 -48.11 14.94
N GLY A 320 -6.15 -48.37 16.26
CA GLY A 320 -4.96 -48.07 17.08
C GLY A 320 -3.67 -48.78 16.61
N LEU A 321 -3.81 -49.88 15.87
CA LEU A 321 -2.66 -50.64 15.35
C LEU A 321 -2.13 -50.08 14.02
N LEU A 322 -2.98 -49.51 13.14
CA LEU A 322 -2.61 -49.22 11.75
C LEU A 322 -1.98 -47.83 11.55
N GLY A 323 -2.37 -46.84 12.36
CA GLY A 323 -1.80 -45.49 12.33
C GLY A 323 -0.40 -45.42 12.93
N ALA A 324 -0.19 -46.11 14.06
CA ALA A 324 1.13 -46.27 14.65
C ALA A 324 2.06 -47.07 13.73
N LEU A 325 1.56 -48.09 13.02
CA LEU A 325 2.32 -48.83 12.00
C LEU A 325 2.70 -47.95 10.81
N LYS A 326 1.83 -47.08 10.30
CA LYS A 326 2.17 -46.22 9.15
C LYS A 326 3.24 -45.18 9.47
N MET A 327 3.23 -44.61 10.68
CA MET A 327 4.27 -43.66 11.10
C MET A 327 5.58 -44.35 11.49
N SER A 328 5.52 -45.50 12.16
CA SER A 328 6.73 -46.29 12.42
C SER A 328 7.30 -46.87 11.13
N VAL A 329 6.50 -47.31 10.16
CA VAL A 329 6.96 -47.74 8.82
C VAL A 329 7.49 -46.58 7.98
N TYR A 330 6.98 -45.35 8.13
CA TYR A 330 7.54 -44.17 7.47
C TYR A 330 8.91 -43.79 8.06
N LEU A 331 9.02 -43.75 9.39
CA LEU A 331 10.28 -43.47 10.10
C LEU A 331 11.33 -44.58 9.94
N VAL A 332 10.89 -45.83 9.89
CA VAL A 332 11.72 -47.00 9.61
C VAL A 332 12.08 -47.05 8.12
N ARG A 333 11.24 -46.62 7.17
CA ARG A 333 11.64 -46.45 5.76
C ARG A 333 12.69 -45.36 5.59
N THR A 334 12.61 -44.26 6.32
CA THR A 334 13.63 -43.20 6.27
C THR A 334 14.92 -43.60 6.99
N LYS A 335 14.86 -44.38 8.09
CA LYS A 335 16.07 -44.93 8.75
C LYS A 335 16.70 -46.09 7.99
N ILE A 336 15.92 -47.02 7.42
CA ILE A 336 16.42 -48.11 6.57
C ILE A 336 16.97 -47.56 5.24
N SER A 337 16.43 -46.44 4.72
CA SER A 337 17.01 -45.75 3.57
C SER A 337 18.28 -44.95 3.90
N ALA A 338 18.55 -44.67 5.19
CA ALA A 338 19.79 -44.04 5.64
C ALA A 338 20.89 -45.09 5.97
N GLU A 339 20.51 -46.32 6.32
CA GLU A 339 21.47 -47.41 6.60
C GLU A 339 21.64 -48.43 5.45
N ARG A 340 20.87 -48.31 4.36
CA ARG A 340 21.09 -49.06 3.10
C ARG A 340 21.17 -48.10 1.91
N LYS A 341 22.28 -47.37 1.83
CA LYS A 341 22.81 -46.72 0.61
C LYS A 341 24.12 -45.98 0.93
N GLN A 342 25.15 -46.74 1.30
CA GLN A 342 26.39 -46.56 0.54
C GLN A 342 26.07 -47.14 -0.84
N GLU A 343 26.21 -46.32 -1.87
CA GLU A 343 25.84 -46.54 -3.28
C GLU A 343 24.36 -46.28 -3.65
N ASN A 344 24.14 -45.05 -4.16
CA ASN A 344 23.01 -44.55 -4.96
C ASN A 344 21.73 -44.10 -4.23
N GLY A 345 21.86 -43.11 -3.34
CA GLY A 345 20.79 -42.12 -3.09
C GLY A 345 20.71 -41.12 -4.25
N ASP A 346 19.53 -40.57 -4.52
CA ASP A 346 19.35 -39.52 -5.54
C ASP A 346 20.28 -38.32 -5.21
N PRO A 347 21.19 -37.86 -6.10
CA PRO A 347 22.50 -37.32 -5.67
C PRO A 347 22.53 -35.91 -5.04
N ASN A 348 21.42 -35.16 -5.00
CA ASN A 348 21.50 -33.69 -4.98
C ASN A 348 20.94 -32.94 -3.76
N LEU A 349 20.32 -33.60 -2.76
CA LEU A 349 19.74 -32.90 -1.60
C LEU A 349 20.36 -33.34 -0.26
N GLN A 350 21.09 -32.44 0.40
CA GLN A 350 21.70 -32.71 1.70
C GLN A 350 20.71 -32.47 2.86
N ALA A 351 20.62 -33.42 3.80
CA ALA A 351 19.93 -33.19 5.06
C ALA A 351 20.89 -32.50 6.05
N PHE A 352 20.54 -31.29 6.49
CA PHE A 352 21.31 -30.53 7.48
C PHE A 352 20.67 -30.63 8.86
N THR A 353 21.51 -30.73 9.90
CA THR A 353 21.04 -30.66 11.28
C THR A 353 20.75 -29.21 11.67
N PHE A 354 19.85 -29.00 12.63
CA PHE A 354 19.58 -27.66 13.18
C PHE A 354 20.85 -27.05 13.78
N ALA A 355 21.69 -27.86 14.44
CA ALA A 355 22.95 -27.40 15.02
C ALA A 355 23.91 -26.88 13.95
N THR A 356 24.06 -27.60 12.82
CA THR A 356 24.90 -27.17 11.69
C THR A 356 24.45 -25.83 11.15
N ILE A 357 23.14 -25.67 10.88
CA ILE A 357 22.59 -24.42 10.33
C ILE A 357 22.67 -23.27 11.33
N LYS A 358 22.42 -23.55 12.61
CA LYS A 358 22.53 -22.57 13.69
C LYS A 358 23.96 -22.03 13.80
N VAL A 359 24.97 -22.89 13.72
CA VAL A 359 26.38 -22.46 13.70
C VAL A 359 26.70 -21.68 12.43
N ALA A 360 26.33 -22.22 11.26
CA ALA A 360 26.61 -21.61 9.96
C ALA A 360 26.03 -20.19 9.82
N THR A 361 24.88 -19.92 10.43
CA THR A 361 24.20 -18.62 10.39
C THR A 361 24.56 -17.70 11.57
N ASN A 362 25.54 -18.08 12.41
CA ASN A 362 25.87 -17.40 13.66
C ASN A 362 24.63 -17.18 14.55
N ASN A 363 23.97 -18.27 14.92
CA ASN A 363 22.73 -18.29 15.69
C ASN A 363 21.57 -17.49 15.07
N PHE A 364 21.47 -17.46 13.73
CA PHE A 364 20.51 -16.63 13.00
C PHE A 364 20.66 -15.13 13.36
N SER A 365 21.89 -14.64 13.47
CA SER A 365 22.19 -13.22 13.77
C SER A 365 21.48 -12.30 12.77
N ASN A 366 21.00 -11.16 13.26
CA ASN A 366 20.42 -10.11 12.42
C ASN A 366 21.43 -9.56 11.40
N GLU A 367 22.73 -9.61 11.69
CA GLU A 367 23.79 -9.18 10.75
C GLU A 367 23.85 -10.06 9.51
N ASN A 368 23.49 -11.33 9.66
CA ASN A 368 23.44 -12.30 8.57
C ASN A 368 22.08 -12.32 7.87
N LYS A 369 21.11 -11.48 8.26
CA LYS A 369 19.78 -11.46 7.65
C LYS A 369 19.86 -10.81 6.26
N LEU A 370 19.54 -11.58 5.22
CA LEU A 370 19.51 -11.13 3.83
C LEU A 370 18.20 -10.43 3.47
N GLY A 371 17.10 -10.84 4.10
CA GLY A 371 15.77 -10.30 3.87
C GLY A 371 14.69 -11.06 4.65
N GLU A 372 13.46 -10.56 4.61
CA GLU A 372 12.29 -11.22 5.17
C GLU A 372 11.09 -10.99 4.26
N GLY A 373 10.50 -12.09 3.77
CA GLY A 373 9.26 -12.07 2.99
C GLY A 373 8.09 -12.63 3.79
N GLY A 374 6.95 -12.83 3.13
CA GLY A 374 5.73 -13.39 3.76
C GLY A 374 5.88 -14.81 4.34
N TYR A 375 7.02 -15.46 4.10
CA TYR A 375 7.28 -16.86 4.41
C TYR A 375 8.31 -17.04 5.54
N GLY A 376 8.96 -15.95 5.96
CA GLY A 376 9.96 -15.93 7.01
C GLY A 376 11.30 -15.33 6.57
N PRO A 377 12.23 -15.20 7.52
CA PRO A 377 13.55 -14.60 7.28
C PRO A 377 14.48 -15.52 6.48
N VAL A 378 15.33 -14.90 5.65
CA VAL A 378 16.42 -15.54 4.94
C VAL A 378 17.75 -15.05 5.51
N TYR A 379 18.66 -15.98 5.82
CA TYR A 379 19.97 -15.69 6.40
C TYR A 379 21.09 -16.14 5.49
N LYS A 380 22.19 -15.38 5.45
CA LYS A 380 23.49 -15.83 4.97
C LYS A 380 24.06 -16.81 5.99
N GLY A 381 24.63 -17.91 5.51
CA GLY A 381 25.41 -18.80 6.34
C GLY A 381 26.67 -19.28 5.63
N GLU A 382 27.63 -19.74 6.42
CA GLU A 382 28.85 -20.37 5.93
C GLU A 382 28.94 -21.77 6.53
N LEU A 383 28.91 -22.79 5.67
CA LEU A 383 29.04 -24.18 6.09
C LEU A 383 30.49 -24.47 6.53
N SER A 384 30.72 -25.55 7.28
CA SER A 384 32.05 -25.89 7.80
C SER A 384 33.12 -26.16 6.72
N ASN A 385 32.69 -26.39 5.48
CA ASN A 385 33.57 -26.53 4.31
C ASN A 385 33.88 -25.18 3.62
N GLY A 386 33.47 -24.05 4.21
CA GLY A 386 33.64 -22.70 3.65
C GLY A 386 32.62 -22.32 2.58
N GLN A 387 31.63 -23.18 2.29
CA GLN A 387 30.61 -22.90 1.30
C GLN A 387 29.57 -21.90 1.84
N GLU A 388 29.43 -20.76 1.15
CA GLU A 388 28.38 -19.79 1.44
C GLU A 388 27.00 -20.30 0.98
N VAL A 389 26.00 -20.16 1.84
CA VAL A 389 24.62 -20.60 1.62
C VAL A 389 23.60 -19.55 2.03
N ALA A 390 22.41 -19.62 1.45
CA ALA A 390 21.25 -18.86 1.90
C ALA A 390 20.25 -19.79 2.59
N VAL A 391 19.86 -19.48 3.82
CA VAL A 391 18.98 -20.29 4.66
C VAL A 391 17.64 -19.59 4.81
N LYS A 392 16.60 -20.08 4.14
CA LYS A 392 15.21 -19.63 4.30
C LYS A 392 14.57 -20.39 5.46
N ARG A 393 14.31 -19.69 6.56
CA ARG A 393 13.66 -20.26 7.75
C ARG A 393 12.18 -19.94 7.73
N LEU A 394 11.34 -20.99 7.70
CA LEU A 394 9.90 -20.81 7.59
C LEU A 394 9.28 -20.40 8.92
N SER A 395 8.30 -19.49 8.86
CA SER A 395 7.54 -19.09 10.03
C SER A 395 6.71 -20.25 10.61
N ARG A 396 6.71 -20.40 11.94
CA ARG A 396 5.96 -21.45 12.66
C ARG A 396 4.44 -21.23 12.64
N SER A 397 3.96 -20.02 12.31
CA SER A 397 2.55 -19.62 12.48
C SER A 397 1.68 -19.67 11.23
N SER A 398 2.22 -20.03 10.05
CA SER A 398 1.44 -20.01 8.80
C SER A 398 1.20 -21.41 8.22
N ASN A 399 -0.08 -21.79 8.06
CA ASN A 399 -0.48 -23.00 7.33
C ASN A 399 -0.06 -22.94 5.85
N GLN A 400 0.10 -21.73 5.30
CA GLN A 400 0.59 -21.50 3.95
C GLN A 400 2.08 -21.88 3.79
N GLY A 401 2.94 -21.53 4.75
CA GLY A 401 4.38 -21.80 4.67
C GLY A 401 4.71 -23.29 4.66
N LEU A 402 3.86 -24.15 5.26
CA LEU A 402 4.04 -25.60 5.21
C LEU A 402 3.79 -26.19 3.82
N GLU A 403 2.73 -25.74 3.14
CA GLU A 403 2.41 -26.24 1.79
C GLU A 403 3.44 -25.78 0.76
N GLU A 404 3.93 -24.55 0.89
CA GLU A 404 4.99 -24.03 0.03
C GLU A 404 6.33 -24.75 0.26
N PHE A 405 6.69 -25.04 1.51
CA PHE A 405 7.86 -25.86 1.83
C PHE A 405 7.79 -27.22 1.13
N LYS A 406 6.68 -27.94 1.29
CA LYS A 406 6.49 -29.25 0.64
C LYS A 406 6.61 -29.13 -0.87
N ASN A 407 6.10 -28.04 -1.43
CA ASN A 407 6.15 -27.79 -2.87
C ASN A 407 7.59 -27.56 -3.35
N GLU A 408 8.34 -26.69 -2.68
CA GLU A 408 9.76 -26.44 -3.00
C GLU A 408 10.61 -27.72 -2.86
N VAL A 409 10.42 -28.49 -1.78
CA VAL A 409 11.13 -29.75 -1.58
C VAL A 409 10.81 -30.76 -2.70
N ASN A 410 9.54 -30.87 -3.10
CA ASN A 410 9.11 -31.78 -4.17
C ASN A 410 9.65 -31.37 -5.55
N LEU A 411 9.82 -30.06 -5.79
CA LEU A 411 10.35 -29.53 -7.04
C LEU A 411 11.89 -29.56 -7.10
N THR A 412 12.55 -29.50 -5.96
CA THR A 412 14.02 -29.47 -5.88
C THR A 412 14.68 -30.65 -6.58
N ALA A 413 14.14 -31.86 -6.43
CA ALA A 413 14.70 -33.06 -7.07
C ALA A 413 14.52 -33.05 -8.61
N LYS A 414 13.64 -32.20 -9.13
CA LYS A 414 13.19 -32.22 -10.53
C LYS A 414 13.73 -31.06 -11.36
N LEU A 415 14.17 -29.98 -10.71
CA LEU A 415 14.58 -28.75 -11.35
C LEU A 415 16.10 -28.60 -11.33
N GLN A 416 16.73 -28.75 -12.49
CA GLN A 416 18.16 -28.53 -12.67
C GLN A 416 18.40 -27.75 -13.96
N HIS A 417 18.72 -26.47 -13.81
CA HIS A 417 18.99 -25.59 -14.94
C HIS A 417 19.83 -24.40 -14.47
N VAL A 418 20.70 -23.87 -15.35
CA VAL A 418 21.66 -22.80 -15.01
C VAL A 418 20.97 -21.50 -14.57
N ASN A 419 19.76 -21.24 -15.07
CA ASN A 419 18.95 -20.07 -14.72
C ASN A 419 17.89 -20.34 -13.64
N LEU A 420 18.02 -21.40 -12.85
CA LEU A 420 17.17 -21.66 -11.69
C LEU A 420 18.05 -21.75 -10.44
N VAL A 421 17.59 -21.19 -9.32
CA VAL A 421 18.32 -21.27 -8.05
C VAL A 421 18.27 -22.70 -7.52
N ARG A 422 19.44 -23.26 -7.22
CA ARG A 422 19.57 -24.61 -6.68
C ARG A 422 19.36 -24.64 -5.17
N VAL A 423 18.44 -25.49 -4.74
CA VAL A 423 18.35 -25.90 -3.33
C VAL A 423 19.42 -26.97 -3.08
N LEU A 424 20.28 -26.71 -2.10
CA LEU A 424 21.36 -27.59 -1.67
C LEU A 424 20.90 -28.60 -0.61
N GLY A 425 19.91 -28.22 0.20
CA GLY A 425 19.47 -29.07 1.29
C GLY A 425 18.28 -28.57 2.09
N ILE A 426 17.89 -29.39 3.08
CA ILE A 426 16.76 -29.14 3.97
C ILE A 426 17.14 -29.39 5.42
N CYS A 427 16.46 -28.70 6.34
CA CYS A 427 16.46 -29.03 7.76
C CYS A 427 15.02 -29.12 8.27
N THR A 428 14.71 -30.22 8.97
CA THR A 428 13.38 -30.50 9.56
C THR A 428 13.43 -30.85 11.05
N GLU A 429 14.59 -30.65 11.70
CA GLU A 429 14.79 -30.97 13.11
C GLU A 429 14.13 -29.93 14.04
N ASN A 430 13.78 -30.34 15.26
CA ASN A 430 13.22 -29.46 16.31
C ASN A 430 11.98 -28.66 15.87
N GLU A 431 11.15 -29.25 15.00
CA GLU A 431 9.96 -28.64 14.38
C GLU A 431 10.25 -27.44 13.44
N GLU A 432 11.52 -27.10 13.26
CA GLU A 432 11.98 -26.10 12.31
C GLU A 432 11.88 -26.63 10.89
N LYS A 433 11.53 -25.78 9.93
CA LYS A 433 11.52 -26.11 8.50
C LYS A 433 12.35 -25.08 7.78
N MET A 434 13.48 -25.51 7.22
CA MET A 434 14.42 -24.63 6.55
C MET A 434 14.84 -25.20 5.21
N LEU A 435 14.98 -24.31 4.23
CA LEU A 435 15.55 -24.59 2.91
C LEU A 435 16.91 -23.92 2.81
N VAL A 436 17.91 -24.66 2.33
CA VAL A 436 19.28 -24.19 2.14
C VAL A 436 19.54 -24.09 0.65
N TYR A 437 19.82 -22.89 0.15
CA TYR A 437 20.09 -22.60 -1.26
C TYR A 437 21.57 -22.24 -1.46
N GLU A 438 22.03 -22.32 -2.70
CA GLU A 438 23.26 -21.63 -3.10
C GLU A 438 23.13 -20.13 -2.84
N PHE A 439 24.21 -19.52 -2.33
CA PHE A 439 24.23 -18.08 -2.07
C PHE A 439 24.37 -17.28 -3.37
N MET A 440 23.56 -16.23 -3.50
CA MET A 440 23.56 -15.33 -4.66
C MET A 440 24.27 -14.02 -4.29
N LEU A 441 25.52 -13.87 -4.76
CA LEU A 441 26.39 -12.76 -4.36
C LEU A 441 25.82 -11.40 -4.75
N ASN A 442 25.23 -11.29 -5.93
CA ASN A 442 24.65 -10.06 -6.46
C ASN A 442 23.14 -9.95 -6.15
N LYS A 443 22.64 -10.57 -5.08
CA LYS A 443 21.27 -10.38 -4.57
C LYS A 443 20.19 -10.53 -5.67
N SER A 444 19.11 -9.76 -5.61
CA SER A 444 17.97 -9.78 -6.53
C SER A 444 18.02 -8.65 -7.55
N LEU A 445 17.33 -8.81 -8.67
CA LEU A 445 17.32 -7.85 -9.78
C LEU A 445 16.70 -6.49 -9.38
N ASP A 446 15.68 -6.51 -8.53
CA ASP A 446 15.03 -5.28 -8.01
C ASP A 446 15.98 -4.39 -7.19
N PHE A 447 16.98 -4.99 -6.54
CA PHE A 447 18.03 -4.26 -5.81
C PHE A 447 18.84 -3.33 -6.73
N TYR A 448 18.96 -3.67 -8.01
CA TYR A 448 19.64 -2.84 -9.01
C TYR A 448 18.66 -1.95 -9.76
N LEU A 449 17.54 -2.50 -10.24
CA LEU A 449 16.61 -1.76 -11.12
C LEU A 449 16.06 -0.49 -10.48
N TYR A 450 15.80 -0.51 -9.16
CA TYR A 450 15.12 0.59 -8.49
C TYR A 450 16.02 1.49 -7.65
N ASP A 451 17.32 1.19 -7.60
CA ASP A 451 18.30 2.05 -6.94
C ASP A 451 18.84 3.06 -7.97
N PRO A 452 18.74 4.38 -7.71
CA PRO A 452 19.16 5.42 -8.65
C PRO A 452 20.62 5.30 -9.11
N PHE A 453 21.50 4.73 -8.30
CA PHE A 453 22.92 4.57 -8.60
C PHE A 453 23.20 3.19 -9.18
N LYS A 454 22.70 2.12 -8.56
CA LYS A 454 22.99 0.74 -9.00
C LYS A 454 22.33 0.38 -10.32
N ARG A 455 21.24 1.07 -10.72
CA ARG A 455 20.61 0.86 -12.03
C ARG A 455 21.56 1.07 -13.20
N HIS A 456 22.56 1.95 -13.04
CA HIS A 456 23.60 2.22 -14.05
C HIS A 456 24.61 1.07 -14.17
N MET A 457 24.67 0.16 -13.20
CA MET A 457 25.47 -1.07 -13.30
C MET A 457 24.86 -2.09 -14.25
N LEU A 458 23.56 -1.94 -14.59
CA LEU A 458 22.82 -2.74 -15.56
C LEU A 458 22.70 -1.99 -16.88
N ASP A 459 23.80 -1.98 -17.64
CA ASP A 459 23.79 -1.56 -19.05
C ASP A 459 22.85 -2.44 -19.89
N TRP A 460 22.57 -2.01 -21.11
CA TRP A 460 21.64 -2.73 -21.97
C TRP A 460 22.08 -4.16 -22.27
N ARG A 461 23.38 -4.41 -22.42
CA ARG A 461 23.92 -5.76 -22.66
C ARG A 461 23.62 -6.70 -21.50
N LYS A 462 23.81 -6.26 -20.25
CA LYS A 462 23.48 -7.03 -19.05
C LYS A 462 21.98 -7.26 -18.93
N ARG A 463 21.16 -6.23 -19.18
CA ARG A 463 19.69 -6.36 -19.15
C ARG A 463 19.20 -7.37 -20.19
N VAL A 464 19.74 -7.37 -21.40
CA VAL A 464 19.45 -8.39 -22.43
C VAL A 464 19.88 -9.78 -21.95
N SER A 465 21.08 -9.94 -21.38
CA SER A 465 21.54 -11.22 -20.85
C SER A 465 20.62 -11.74 -19.74
N ILE A 466 20.09 -10.85 -18.89
CA ILE A 466 19.13 -11.18 -17.84
C ILE A 466 17.80 -11.62 -18.47
N ILE A 467 17.28 -10.89 -19.45
CA ILE A 467 16.05 -11.24 -20.18
C ILE A 467 16.18 -12.61 -20.83
N GLU A 468 17.30 -12.87 -21.52
CA GLU A 468 17.56 -14.15 -22.17
C GLU A 468 17.63 -15.31 -21.17
N GLY A 469 18.35 -15.14 -20.05
CA GLY A 469 18.47 -16.18 -19.04
C GLY A 469 17.14 -16.48 -18.32
N VAL A 470 16.33 -15.45 -18.01
CA VAL A 470 14.97 -15.67 -17.47
C VAL A 470 14.08 -16.39 -18.48
N THR A 471 14.17 -16.01 -19.77
CA THR A 471 13.44 -16.68 -20.85
C THR A 471 13.82 -18.16 -20.94
N GLN A 472 15.11 -18.49 -20.87
CA GLN A 472 15.59 -19.87 -20.88
C GLN A 472 15.11 -20.67 -19.66
N GLY A 473 15.14 -20.06 -18.47
CA GLY A 473 14.62 -20.66 -17.25
C GLY A 473 13.12 -21.00 -17.36
N LEU A 474 12.31 -20.05 -17.83
CA LEU A 474 10.87 -20.27 -18.05
C LEU A 474 10.59 -21.31 -19.15
N LEU A 475 11.35 -21.28 -20.24
CA LEU A 475 11.24 -22.25 -21.31
C LEU A 475 11.55 -23.67 -20.82
N TYR A 476 12.57 -23.82 -19.98
CA TYR A 476 12.87 -25.09 -19.33
C TYR A 476 11.72 -25.59 -18.45
N LEU A 477 11.13 -24.72 -17.64
CA LEU A 477 10.01 -25.08 -16.75
C LEU A 477 8.78 -25.54 -17.52
N GLN A 478 8.49 -24.92 -18.67
CA GLN A 478 7.27 -25.18 -19.42
C GLN A 478 7.41 -26.33 -20.44
N GLU A 479 8.55 -26.42 -21.13
CA GLU A 479 8.73 -27.32 -22.29
C GLU A 479 9.70 -28.48 -22.03
N TYR A 480 10.86 -28.19 -21.45
CA TYR A 480 11.98 -29.15 -21.40
C TYR A 480 12.04 -29.99 -20.11
N SER A 481 11.31 -29.58 -19.07
CA SER A 481 11.11 -30.39 -17.87
C SER A 481 10.22 -31.62 -18.16
N ASN A 482 10.36 -32.66 -17.32
CA ASN A 482 9.51 -33.86 -17.36
C ASN A 482 8.03 -33.56 -17.06
N TYR A 483 7.77 -32.43 -16.42
CA TYR A 483 6.44 -31.90 -16.12
C TYR A 483 6.40 -30.46 -16.60
N THR A 484 5.23 -30.00 -17.05
CA THR A 484 5.03 -28.57 -17.27
C THR A 484 4.83 -27.91 -15.92
N ILE A 485 5.68 -26.93 -15.62
CA ILE A 485 5.73 -26.24 -14.33
C ILE A 485 5.38 -24.78 -14.56
N ILE A 486 4.35 -24.30 -13.87
CA ILE A 486 3.96 -22.89 -13.82
C ILE A 486 4.45 -22.33 -12.48
N HIS A 487 5.33 -21.34 -12.53
CA HIS A 487 5.95 -20.71 -11.36
C HIS A 487 4.95 -19.93 -10.51
N ARG A 488 4.08 -19.14 -11.16
CA ARG A 488 3.03 -18.30 -10.59
C ARG A 488 3.45 -17.09 -9.75
N ASP A 489 4.74 -16.91 -9.51
CA ASP A 489 5.29 -15.73 -8.80
C ASP A 489 6.54 -15.15 -9.46
N ILE A 490 6.52 -14.98 -10.80
CA ILE A 490 7.61 -14.32 -11.53
C ILE A 490 7.55 -12.81 -11.28
N LYS A 491 8.64 -12.25 -10.74
CA LYS A 491 8.81 -10.83 -10.43
C LYS A 491 10.28 -10.48 -10.23
N ALA A 492 10.63 -9.19 -10.26
CA ALA A 492 12.03 -8.74 -10.17
C ALA A 492 12.74 -9.18 -8.89
N SER A 493 12.05 -9.22 -7.74
CA SER A 493 12.65 -9.69 -6.47
C SER A 493 12.90 -11.20 -6.40
N ASN A 494 12.26 -11.99 -7.28
CA ASN A 494 12.48 -13.43 -7.38
C ASN A 494 13.51 -13.81 -8.46
N ILE A 495 14.07 -12.83 -9.18
CA ILE A 495 15.21 -13.05 -10.08
C ILE A 495 16.49 -12.69 -9.32
N LEU A 496 17.25 -13.70 -8.92
CA LEU A 496 18.53 -13.52 -8.25
C LEU A 496 19.68 -13.48 -9.25
N LEU A 497 20.80 -12.87 -8.86
CA LEU A 497 21.98 -12.69 -9.69
C LEU A 497 23.19 -13.36 -9.04
N ASP A 498 23.85 -14.23 -9.79
CA ASP A 498 25.10 -14.87 -9.36
C ASP A 498 26.29 -13.89 -9.42
N SER A 499 27.50 -14.36 -9.08
CA SER A 499 28.73 -13.54 -9.08
C SER A 499 29.06 -12.89 -10.43
N GLU A 500 28.59 -13.45 -11.53
CA GLU A 500 28.82 -12.98 -12.90
C GLU A 500 27.65 -12.13 -13.45
N MET A 501 26.64 -11.84 -12.61
CA MET A 501 25.40 -11.15 -12.98
C MET A 501 24.47 -11.98 -13.90
N ASN A 502 24.59 -13.30 -13.91
CA ASN A 502 23.65 -14.16 -14.61
C ASN A 502 22.37 -14.35 -13.78
N PRO A 503 21.18 -14.37 -14.42
CA PRO A 503 19.91 -14.49 -13.71
C PRO A 503 19.60 -15.93 -13.30
N LYS A 504 19.03 -16.09 -12.11
CA LYS A 504 18.45 -17.32 -11.61
C LYS A 504 17.06 -17.08 -11.01
N ILE A 505 16.06 -17.81 -11.49
CA ILE A 505 14.69 -17.76 -10.97
C ILE A 505 14.64 -18.51 -9.62
N SER A 506 14.00 -17.88 -8.63
CA SER A 506 13.87 -18.38 -7.27
C SER A 506 12.42 -18.36 -6.79
N ASP A 507 12.17 -18.94 -5.61
CA ASP A 507 10.89 -18.96 -4.89
C ASP A 507 9.77 -19.79 -5.55
N PHE A 508 10.00 -21.11 -5.61
CA PHE A 508 9.05 -22.08 -6.18
C PHE A 508 7.92 -22.47 -5.23
N GLY A 509 7.77 -21.81 -4.07
CA GLY A 509 6.75 -22.14 -3.07
C GLY A 509 5.34 -22.18 -3.67
N MET A 510 5.08 -21.32 -4.64
CA MET A 510 3.80 -21.17 -5.30
C MET A 510 3.64 -21.97 -6.59
N ALA A 511 4.68 -22.67 -7.05
CA ALA A 511 4.66 -23.33 -8.35
C ALA A 511 3.64 -24.49 -8.41
N LYS A 512 3.17 -24.82 -9.62
CA LYS A 512 2.32 -25.99 -9.87
C LYS A 512 2.88 -26.77 -11.03
N PHE A 513 2.88 -28.09 -10.91
CA PHE A 513 3.33 -28.98 -11.96
C PHE A 513 2.20 -29.94 -12.34
N PHE A 514 2.05 -30.18 -13.63
CA PHE A 514 1.07 -31.10 -14.20
C PHE A 514 1.75 -31.97 -15.26
N LYS A 515 1.09 -33.07 -15.61
CA LYS A 515 1.54 -33.92 -16.73
C LYS A 515 1.38 -33.14 -18.03
N LYS A 516 2.25 -33.37 -19.02
CA LYS A 516 2.32 -32.60 -20.27
C LYS A 516 1.00 -32.52 -21.07
N ASP A 517 0.03 -33.39 -20.80
CA ASP A 517 -1.26 -33.44 -21.50
C ASP A 517 -2.32 -32.47 -20.94
N GLU A 518 -2.09 -31.86 -19.77
CA GLU A 518 -2.98 -30.86 -19.18
C GLU A 518 -2.51 -29.46 -19.60
N LEU A 519 -3.37 -28.64 -20.21
CA LEU A 519 -2.99 -27.29 -20.68
C LEU A 519 -3.44 -26.16 -19.73
N GLU A 520 -4.38 -26.46 -18.84
CA GLU A 520 -5.08 -25.49 -17.99
C GLU A 520 -5.54 -26.17 -16.70
N ALA A 521 -5.49 -25.44 -15.58
CA ALA A 521 -6.07 -25.86 -14.32
C ALA A 521 -6.82 -24.71 -13.62
N ASN A 522 -7.79 -25.06 -12.77
CA ASN A 522 -8.57 -24.11 -11.99
C ASN A 522 -8.27 -24.29 -10.48
N THR A 523 -8.30 -23.20 -9.72
CA THR A 523 -8.17 -23.18 -8.27
C THR A 523 -9.15 -22.19 -7.65
N ASN A 524 -9.79 -22.59 -6.54
CA ASN A 524 -10.63 -21.70 -5.73
C ASN A 524 -9.79 -20.74 -4.86
N ARG A 525 -8.47 -20.93 -4.81
CA ARG A 525 -7.54 -20.09 -4.05
C ARG A 525 -6.68 -19.28 -5.02
N ILE A 526 -6.85 -17.95 -4.98
CA ILE A 526 -6.05 -16.97 -5.71
C ILE A 526 -4.79 -16.68 -4.89
N VAL A 527 -3.63 -16.89 -5.51
CA VAL A 527 -2.31 -16.60 -4.92
C VAL A 527 -1.43 -15.94 -5.98
N GLY A 528 -0.61 -14.95 -5.60
CA GLY A 528 0.38 -14.32 -6.48
C GLY A 528 0.71 -12.90 -6.01
N THR A 529 1.76 -12.30 -6.56
CA THR A 529 2.12 -10.91 -6.25
C THR A 529 1.27 -9.93 -7.07
N TYR A 530 0.56 -9.03 -6.39
CA TYR A 530 -0.29 -8.02 -7.02
C TYR A 530 0.46 -7.26 -8.14
N GLY A 531 -0.21 -7.08 -9.28
CA GLY A 531 0.35 -6.44 -10.47
C GLY A 531 1.13 -7.38 -11.41
N TYR A 532 1.51 -8.58 -10.98
CA TYR A 532 2.05 -9.64 -11.85
C TYR A 532 1.03 -10.74 -12.15
N VAL A 533 -0.11 -10.72 -11.44
CA VAL A 533 -1.18 -11.69 -11.60
C VAL A 533 -2.03 -11.34 -12.83
N PRO A 534 -2.24 -12.27 -13.76
CA PRO A 534 -3.06 -12.05 -14.95
C PRO A 534 -4.56 -11.99 -14.62
N PRO A 535 -5.35 -11.26 -15.42
CA PRO A 535 -6.77 -10.99 -15.13
C PRO A 535 -7.64 -12.25 -15.13
N GLU A 536 -7.38 -13.23 -16.01
CA GLU A 536 -8.17 -14.46 -16.08
C GLU A 536 -8.03 -15.32 -14.82
N TYR A 537 -6.88 -15.27 -14.14
CA TYR A 537 -6.67 -15.95 -12.89
C TYR A 537 -7.45 -15.31 -11.76
N VAL A 538 -7.51 -13.96 -11.71
CA VAL A 538 -8.30 -13.26 -10.70
C VAL A 538 -9.81 -13.42 -10.95
N LYS A 539 -10.23 -13.34 -12.22
CA LYS A 539 -11.65 -13.42 -12.61
C LYS A 539 -12.21 -14.84 -12.50
N LYS A 540 -11.43 -15.87 -12.83
CA LYS A 540 -11.93 -17.26 -13.02
C LYS A 540 -11.17 -18.33 -12.23
N GLY A 541 -10.07 -18.00 -11.56
CA GLY A 541 -9.20 -18.99 -10.89
C GLY A 541 -8.35 -19.82 -11.83
N ILE A 542 -8.32 -19.48 -13.12
CA ILE A 542 -7.67 -20.25 -14.20
C ILE A 542 -6.20 -19.90 -14.31
N TYR A 543 -5.33 -20.90 -14.28
CA TYR A 543 -3.90 -20.74 -14.53
C TYR A 543 -3.40 -21.77 -15.57
N SER A 544 -2.52 -21.30 -16.45
CA SER A 544 -1.86 -22.08 -17.51
C SER A 544 -0.43 -21.54 -17.71
N THR A 545 0.32 -22.07 -18.68
CA THR A 545 1.64 -21.53 -19.05
C THR A 545 1.59 -20.04 -19.40
N LYS A 546 0.43 -19.54 -19.87
CA LYS A 546 0.19 -18.12 -20.17
C LYS A 546 0.16 -17.21 -18.94
N TYR A 547 0.06 -17.79 -17.73
CA TYR A 547 0.22 -17.04 -16.49
C TYR A 547 1.63 -16.48 -16.38
N ASP A 548 2.64 -17.34 -16.47
CA ASP A 548 4.04 -16.91 -16.34
C ASP A 548 4.47 -16.03 -17.50
N VAL A 549 3.89 -16.21 -18.70
CA VAL A 549 4.11 -15.30 -19.84
C VAL A 549 3.66 -13.88 -19.49
N TYR A 550 2.48 -13.72 -18.89
CA TYR A 550 2.00 -12.41 -18.47
C TYR A 550 2.92 -11.80 -17.41
N SER A 551 3.25 -12.55 -16.36
CA SER A 551 4.17 -12.07 -15.31
C SER A 551 5.56 -11.72 -15.86
N PHE A 552 6.05 -12.48 -16.85
CA PHE A 552 7.29 -12.18 -17.57
C PHE A 552 7.20 -10.89 -18.39
N GLY A 553 6.07 -10.61 -19.05
CA GLY A 553 5.83 -9.34 -19.72
C GLY A 553 5.89 -8.14 -18.77
N VAL A 554 5.31 -8.27 -17.57
CA VAL A 554 5.42 -7.25 -16.52
C VAL A 554 6.87 -7.08 -16.04
N LEU A 555 7.60 -8.17 -15.90
CA LEU A 555 9.03 -8.12 -15.55
C LEU A 555 9.87 -7.42 -16.63
N LEU A 556 9.62 -7.70 -17.92
CA LEU A 556 10.28 -7.03 -19.05
C LEU A 556 10.08 -5.51 -19.00
N LEU A 557 8.82 -5.07 -18.79
CA LEU A 557 8.48 -3.65 -18.64
C LEU A 557 9.36 -2.97 -17.60
N GLN A 558 9.60 -3.64 -16.47
CA GLN A 558 10.45 -3.12 -15.40
C GLN A 558 11.93 -3.13 -15.75
N ILE A 559 12.40 -4.19 -16.42
CA ILE A 559 13.79 -4.30 -16.87
C ILE A 559 14.12 -3.18 -17.85
N ILE A 560 13.28 -2.91 -18.84
CA ILE A 560 13.62 -1.90 -19.86
C ILE A 560 13.48 -0.47 -19.36
N SER A 561 12.54 -0.21 -18.45
CA SER A 561 12.21 1.16 -18.02
C SER A 561 12.82 1.57 -16.69
N GLY A 562 13.25 0.61 -15.86
CA GLY A 562 13.63 0.86 -14.45
C GLY A 562 12.45 1.30 -13.56
N LYS A 563 11.20 1.19 -14.05
CA LYS A 563 10.00 1.67 -13.36
C LYS A 563 9.39 0.61 -12.46
N ARG A 564 8.74 1.02 -11.37
CA ARG A 564 8.07 0.15 -10.39
C ARG A 564 6.64 -0.11 -10.83
N ASN A 565 6.14 -1.33 -10.59
CA ASN A 565 4.74 -1.66 -10.91
C ASN A 565 3.74 -1.03 -9.92
N SER A 566 4.20 -0.62 -8.74
CA SER A 566 3.38 -0.01 -7.68
C SER A 566 3.17 1.50 -7.84
N SER A 567 3.82 2.13 -8.83
CA SER A 567 3.75 3.57 -9.07
C SER A 567 2.79 3.88 -10.21
N LEU A 568 2.27 5.10 -10.22
CA LEU A 568 1.47 5.64 -11.33
C LEU A 568 2.34 6.55 -12.19
N TYR A 569 2.01 6.60 -13.48
CA TYR A 569 2.78 7.26 -14.53
C TYR A 569 1.88 8.12 -15.42
N GLY A 570 2.51 8.88 -16.33
CA GLY A 570 1.84 9.84 -17.21
C GLY A 570 1.82 11.25 -16.64
N CYS A 571 1.42 12.23 -17.45
CA CYS A 571 1.36 13.65 -17.06
C CYS A 571 0.39 13.96 -15.92
N HIS A 572 -0.56 13.06 -15.67
CA HIS A 572 -1.56 13.16 -14.61
C HIS A 572 -1.36 12.10 -13.51
N GLU A 573 -0.25 11.34 -13.55
CA GLU A 573 0.09 10.27 -12.59
C GLU A 573 -1.09 9.32 -12.30
N ASN A 574 -1.80 8.91 -13.35
CA ASN A 574 -3.04 8.13 -13.24
C ASN A 574 -2.99 6.79 -13.99
N LEU A 575 -1.92 6.50 -14.72
CA LEU A 575 -1.75 5.27 -15.50
C LEU A 575 -0.88 4.28 -14.74
N ASN A 576 -1.30 3.03 -14.66
CA ASN A 576 -0.40 1.97 -14.19
C ASN A 576 0.71 1.68 -15.21
N LEU A 577 1.71 0.88 -14.83
CA LEU A 577 2.89 0.60 -15.66
C LEU A 577 2.52 0.09 -17.06
N LEU A 578 1.54 -0.81 -17.16
CA LEU A 578 1.12 -1.42 -18.43
C LEU A 578 0.35 -0.42 -19.29
N GLU A 579 -0.55 0.35 -18.68
CA GLU A 579 -1.30 1.42 -19.34
C GLU A 579 -0.37 2.46 -19.94
N TYR A 580 0.62 2.90 -19.16
CA TYR A 580 1.57 3.91 -19.58
C TYR A 580 2.45 3.42 -20.74
N ALA A 581 2.93 2.18 -20.68
CA ALA A 581 3.70 1.58 -21.78
C ALA A 581 2.88 1.48 -23.06
N TYR A 582 1.62 1.03 -22.97
CA TYR A 582 0.74 0.88 -24.12
C TYR A 582 0.36 2.23 -24.74
N GLU A 583 0.07 3.26 -23.92
CA GLU A 583 -0.22 4.60 -24.43
C GLU A 583 0.96 5.21 -25.19
N LEU A 584 2.16 5.13 -24.63
CA LEU A 584 3.37 5.63 -25.29
C LEU A 584 3.65 4.88 -26.59
N TRP A 585 3.49 3.55 -26.60
CA TRP A 585 3.64 2.75 -27.80
C TRP A 585 2.63 3.14 -28.88
N LYS A 586 1.35 3.27 -28.52
CA LYS A 586 0.26 3.65 -29.45
C LYS A 586 0.46 5.04 -30.05
N GLN A 587 1.08 5.96 -29.31
CA GLN A 587 1.40 7.32 -29.78
C GLN A 587 2.70 7.38 -30.61
N GLY A 588 3.36 6.25 -30.88
CA GLY A 588 4.66 6.23 -31.57
C GLY A 588 5.83 6.74 -30.72
N ARG A 589 5.62 6.89 -29.41
CA ARG A 589 6.56 7.46 -28.42
C ARG A 589 7.19 6.39 -27.53
N GLY A 590 7.22 5.14 -27.99
CA GLY A 590 7.66 3.99 -27.19
C GLY A 590 9.10 4.09 -26.65
N ALA A 591 9.99 4.79 -27.37
CA ALA A 591 11.36 5.04 -26.90
C ALA A 591 11.41 5.80 -25.57
N GLU A 592 10.43 6.68 -25.28
CA GLU A 592 10.35 7.46 -24.04
C GLU A 592 10.05 6.60 -22.81
N PHE A 593 9.51 5.39 -23.00
CA PHE A 593 9.21 4.49 -21.90
C PHE A 593 10.49 3.89 -21.28
N SER A 594 11.49 3.65 -22.15
CA SER A 594 12.75 3.01 -21.79
C SER A 594 13.61 3.90 -20.89
N ASP A 595 14.49 3.28 -20.10
CA ASP A 595 15.44 4.01 -19.27
C ASP A 595 16.43 4.77 -20.16
N ALA A 596 16.52 6.09 -19.98
CA ALA A 596 17.32 6.98 -20.82
C ALA A 596 18.82 6.68 -20.78
N SER A 597 19.31 5.91 -19.81
CA SER A 597 20.71 5.48 -19.76
C SER A 597 21.01 4.24 -20.62
N LEU A 598 20.01 3.65 -21.28
CA LEU A 598 20.20 2.47 -22.12
C LEU A 598 20.56 2.85 -23.55
N ASP A 599 21.60 2.19 -24.07
CA ASP A 599 22.03 2.29 -25.46
C ASP A 599 21.97 0.91 -26.11
N ASP A 600 21.16 0.78 -27.15
CA ASP A 600 20.99 -0.46 -27.91
C ASP A 600 21.76 -0.47 -29.25
N SER A 601 22.57 0.56 -29.52
CA SER A 601 23.27 0.75 -30.80
C SER A 601 24.06 -0.50 -31.22
N PHE A 602 24.79 -1.10 -30.28
CA PHE A 602 25.62 -2.30 -30.50
C PHE A 602 24.93 -3.62 -30.14
N SER A 603 23.66 -3.58 -29.70
CA SER A 603 22.89 -4.77 -29.37
C SER A 603 22.07 -5.25 -30.55
N SER A 604 22.03 -6.57 -30.76
CA SER A 604 21.11 -7.19 -31.72
C SER A 604 19.68 -7.27 -31.20
N CYS A 605 19.48 -7.20 -29.88
CA CYS A 605 18.16 -7.13 -29.26
C CYS A 605 17.83 -5.64 -29.03
N LYS A 606 16.95 -5.09 -29.87
CA LYS A 606 16.60 -3.66 -29.85
C LYS A 606 15.56 -3.38 -28.77
N LEU A 607 15.66 -2.20 -28.13
CA LEU A 607 14.73 -1.75 -27.09
C LEU A 607 13.29 -1.77 -27.59
N ILE A 608 13.06 -1.32 -28.82
CA ILE A 608 11.73 -1.30 -29.42
C ILE A 608 11.17 -2.71 -29.66
N THR A 609 12.02 -3.70 -29.94
CA THR A 609 11.62 -5.11 -30.09
C THR A 609 11.22 -5.69 -28.74
N CYS A 610 11.98 -5.41 -27.68
CA CYS A 610 11.61 -5.79 -26.32
C CYS A 610 10.29 -5.15 -25.88
N MET A 611 10.09 -3.88 -26.25
CA MET A 611 8.85 -3.14 -25.96
C MET A 611 7.62 -3.72 -26.68
N GLN A 612 7.78 -4.18 -27.92
CA GLN A 612 6.67 -4.87 -28.60
C GLN A 612 6.39 -6.23 -27.96
N LEU A 613 7.45 -6.98 -27.63
CA LEU A 613 7.34 -8.31 -27.03
C LEU A 613 6.66 -8.27 -25.66
N GLU A 614 7.03 -7.34 -24.80
CA GLU A 614 6.40 -7.21 -23.47
C GLU A 614 4.91 -6.88 -23.59
N LEU A 615 4.51 -6.01 -24.53
CA LEU A 615 3.11 -5.67 -24.77
C LEU A 615 2.32 -6.87 -25.32
N LEU A 616 2.95 -7.75 -26.12
CA LEU A 616 2.34 -9.01 -26.54
C LEU A 616 2.10 -9.96 -25.36
N CYS A 617 3.04 -10.02 -24.42
CA CYS A 617 2.96 -10.85 -23.22
C CYS A 617 1.87 -10.40 -22.24
N VAL A 618 1.58 -9.10 -22.13
CA VAL A 618 0.61 -8.55 -21.15
C VAL A 618 -0.81 -8.34 -21.68
N GLN A 619 -1.15 -8.91 -22.83
CA GLN A 619 -2.50 -8.80 -23.42
C GLN A 619 -3.59 -9.40 -22.50
N GLU A 620 -4.79 -8.82 -22.53
CA GLU A 620 -5.90 -9.24 -21.67
C GLU A 620 -6.28 -10.71 -21.90
N ASN A 621 -6.44 -11.11 -23.17
CA ASN A 621 -6.80 -12.48 -23.51
C ASN A 621 -5.55 -13.40 -23.50
N PRO A 622 -5.50 -14.47 -22.69
CA PRO A 622 -4.36 -15.39 -22.66
C PRO A 622 -4.09 -16.08 -24.00
N ALA A 623 -5.08 -16.22 -24.88
CA ALA A 623 -4.91 -16.80 -26.21
C ALA A 623 -4.06 -15.90 -27.13
N ASP A 624 -4.11 -14.57 -26.93
CA ASP A 624 -3.36 -13.60 -27.74
C ASP A 624 -1.88 -13.48 -27.31
N ARG A 625 -1.53 -14.00 -26.12
CA ARG A 625 -0.15 -13.97 -25.61
C ARG A 625 0.70 -15.04 -26.31
N PRO A 626 1.98 -14.76 -26.62
CA PRO A 626 2.88 -15.77 -27.18
C PRO A 626 3.18 -16.89 -26.16
N SER A 627 3.63 -18.03 -26.66
CA SER A 627 4.29 -19.07 -25.87
C SER A 627 5.74 -18.67 -25.53
N MET A 628 6.33 -19.28 -24.49
CA MET A 628 7.73 -19.00 -24.17
C MET A 628 8.71 -19.43 -25.29
N VAL A 629 8.33 -20.39 -26.14
CA VAL A 629 9.08 -20.78 -27.35
C VAL A 629 9.10 -19.63 -28.37
N GLU A 630 7.94 -19.02 -28.63
CA GLU A 630 7.81 -17.87 -29.53
C GLU A 630 8.54 -16.65 -28.96
N VAL A 631 8.41 -16.38 -27.66
CA VAL A 631 9.17 -15.33 -26.96
C VAL A 631 10.67 -15.52 -27.15
N PHE A 632 11.18 -16.73 -26.94
CA PHE A 632 12.60 -17.05 -27.14
C PHE A 632 13.02 -16.84 -28.59
N THR A 633 12.18 -17.24 -29.55
CA THR A 633 12.45 -17.10 -30.98
C THR A 633 12.46 -15.63 -31.40
N ILE A 634 11.54 -14.80 -30.89
CA ILE A 634 11.51 -13.35 -31.16
C ILE A 634 12.76 -12.67 -30.58
N LEU A 635 13.20 -13.06 -29.39
CA LEU A 635 14.43 -12.52 -28.78
C LEU A 635 15.69 -12.92 -29.56
N LYS A 636 15.73 -14.11 -30.18
CA LYS A 636 16.89 -14.61 -30.94
C LYS A 636 16.91 -14.20 -32.41
N ASN A 637 15.76 -14.06 -33.08
CA ASN A 637 15.69 -13.82 -34.52
C ASN A 637 15.79 -12.32 -34.86
N LYS A 638 16.91 -11.99 -35.53
CA LYS A 638 17.40 -10.64 -35.82
C LYS A 638 16.78 -10.01 -37.09
N SER A 639 15.48 -9.73 -37.09
CA SER A 639 14.70 -9.11 -38.20
C SER A 639 14.07 -10.13 -39.16
N SER A 640 12.75 -10.30 -39.10
CA SER A 640 11.82 -10.79 -40.18
C SER A 640 10.63 -11.63 -39.68
N VAL A 641 10.46 -11.88 -38.38
CA VAL A 641 9.14 -12.35 -37.91
C VAL A 641 8.21 -11.13 -37.92
N ALA A 642 7.10 -11.21 -38.65
CA ALA A 642 6.04 -10.21 -38.57
C ALA A 642 5.49 -10.23 -37.13
N ILE A 643 6.04 -9.36 -36.28
CA ILE A 643 5.58 -9.21 -34.89
C ILE A 643 4.16 -8.67 -34.98
N SER A 644 3.20 -9.44 -34.45
CA SER A 644 1.81 -9.02 -34.39
C SER A 644 1.69 -7.69 -33.64
N VAL A 645 0.78 -6.84 -34.09
CA VAL A 645 0.49 -5.57 -33.44
C VAL A 645 -0.13 -5.85 -32.06
N PRO A 646 0.49 -5.42 -30.95
CA PRO A 646 -0.06 -5.64 -29.61
C PRO A 646 -1.47 -5.04 -29.46
N LYS A 647 -2.42 -5.84 -28.96
CA LYS A 647 -3.74 -5.36 -28.54
C LYS A 647 -3.64 -4.72 -27.15
N GLN A 648 -4.74 -4.14 -26.68
CA GLN A 648 -4.80 -3.50 -25.38
C GLN A 648 -4.39 -4.49 -24.26
N PRO A 649 -3.49 -4.09 -23.34
CA PRO A 649 -3.13 -4.91 -22.19
C PRO A 649 -4.31 -5.05 -21.22
N ALA A 650 -4.19 -5.99 -20.28
CA ALA A 650 -5.16 -6.17 -19.21
C ALA A 650 -5.27 -4.90 -18.32
N CYS A 651 -6.20 -4.01 -18.62
CA CYS A 651 -6.44 -2.80 -17.81
C CYS A 651 -7.64 -3.00 -16.88
N ARG A 652 -7.37 -2.89 -15.58
CA ARG A 652 -8.31 -3.00 -14.44
C ARG A 652 -9.06 -4.34 -14.31
N ILE A 653 -8.89 -4.96 -13.15
CA ILE A 653 -9.94 -5.80 -12.57
C ILE A 653 -10.85 -4.82 -11.85
N ASN A 654 -11.92 -4.37 -12.52
CA ASN A 654 -13.01 -3.63 -11.86
C ASN A 654 -13.72 -4.52 -10.86
#